data_AF-A0A7R6W9N4-F1
#
_entry.id   AF-A0A7R6W9N4-F1
#
_cell.length_a   1.000
_cell.length_b   1.000
_cell.length_c   1.000
_cell.angle_alpha   90.00
_cell.angle_beta   90.00
_cell.angle_gamma   90.00
#
_symmetry.space_group_name_H-M   'P 1'
#
loop_
_entity.id
_entity.type
_entity.pdbx_description
1 polymer ?
#
loop_
_entity_poly.entity_id
_entity_poly.type
_entity_poly.pdbx_seq_one_letter_code
_entity_poly.pdbx_strand_id
1 'polypeptide(L)'
;MLILFRLLKTETIKVNSILKIVIVGGVAGGATAAARLRRNDEMAEIVLVERGQYISFANCGLPYHISGTIAEREQLLVTSESTFKDRYQVDVRSHTEAITIDRKAKVIRLRNLTTGDEIDEAYDKLLLSPGAASLHPKLPGIDSTRVFGLHNIPDLDHIMVHLNEHTAHRAVVIGGGFIGIEVAENLHDRGISTTLVEGTDQILAPLDYEMAAIVHSHMHDKNLELYLVDRVEKFEDKEDYTVVYLASGRRLQADIIILAIGVHPEVTLAKAADLELGSTGGIKVNAHLQTSDSDIYAVGDAIEITQTISGQSALIPLAGPANRQGRMAADNIIFANSREYKGTLGTSILKAFDLTAASTGLNEKQLNAAGIPFLSCITHSGSHASYYPGAKQVSIKLLFTAAGKILGAQAVGADGVDKRIDVIATAIHGGLTVEDLTDLELAYAPPFSSAKDPVNMTGYVATNILNKSVATIDWRELRANLDDKDSKLQLIDVRTTAEFEFGSIPTARHIDVNNLRTQLQELDPNSPLVVFCQVGIRGYLAYRILKQRGFTQVRNLSGGYKTYSWAVDKQSNPDIFHYDDLKLRDPDEVEAERSGSCAVSAALIASDTNSELHVLNAVGLQCPGPIMKTYNAMNALEAGELLEVTASDPAFGRDVRAWAKKTGNNLLSVKAEKGLVVVLLRKVDVAPVVSTTVATKDKLTLVVFSDDLDKVMASMIIANGALAMGKPVSLFFTFWGLDVIRKEDSPSLNKPLMDRMFSAMLPSGTDHLNSISKMDMHGLGAKMIRKVMQDKGVETPSNLLQNLVEGGAQLIACQMSMDVMGIRHEELIDGVELGGVAAFLGEAGESGTTLFI
;
A
#
# COMPACT_ATOMS: atom_id res chain seq x y z
N MET A 1 -51.53 11.48 72.22
CA MET A 1 -50.55 12.58 72.35
C MET A 1 -49.27 12.13 73.09
N LEU A 2 -48.75 10.92 72.83
CA LEU A 2 -47.49 10.42 73.42
C LEU A 2 -46.70 9.46 72.50
N ILE A 3 -47.07 9.37 71.22
CA ILE A 3 -46.40 8.52 70.21
C ILE A 3 -45.69 9.37 69.13
N LEU A 4 -45.95 10.69 69.07
CA LEU A 4 -45.36 11.57 68.05
C LEU A 4 -43.97 12.13 68.43
N PHE A 5 -43.48 11.89 69.66
CA PHE A 5 -42.20 12.45 70.14
C PHE A 5 -41.00 11.50 70.03
N ARG A 6 -41.19 10.25 69.57
CA ARG A 6 -40.11 9.24 69.49
C ARG A 6 -39.49 9.07 68.10
N LEU A 7 -39.98 9.80 67.09
CA LEU A 7 -39.46 9.80 65.71
C LEU A 7 -38.57 11.00 65.38
N LEU A 8 -38.23 11.85 66.35
CA LEU A 8 -37.22 12.92 66.22
C LEU A 8 -35.87 12.47 66.80
N LYS A 9 -35.41 11.25 66.46
CA LYS A 9 -33.98 10.96 66.49
C LYS A 9 -33.40 11.55 65.23
N THR A 10 -32.93 12.79 65.34
CA THR A 10 -31.71 13.31 64.71
C THR A 10 -31.04 12.32 63.75
N GLU A 11 -31.53 12.27 62.51
CA GLU A 11 -30.61 12.07 61.39
C GLU A 11 -29.76 13.33 61.37
N THR A 12 -28.61 13.22 62.01
CA THR A 12 -27.49 14.10 61.71
C THR A 12 -27.34 14.01 60.20
N ILE A 13 -27.66 15.09 59.50
CA ILE A 13 -27.24 15.28 58.12
C ILE A 13 -25.73 15.04 58.17
N LYS A 14 -25.28 13.85 57.76
CA LYS A 14 -23.89 13.67 57.37
C LYS A 14 -23.73 14.67 56.25
N VAL A 15 -23.04 15.77 56.55
CA VAL A 15 -22.43 16.60 55.53
C VAL A 15 -21.67 15.59 54.68
N ASN A 16 -22.19 15.27 53.50
CA ASN A 16 -21.45 14.48 52.54
C ASN A 16 -20.16 15.26 52.34
N SER A 17 -19.04 14.74 52.84
CA SER A 17 -17.74 15.34 52.61
C SER A 17 -17.60 15.47 51.10
N ILE A 18 -17.34 16.70 50.63
CA ILE A 18 -17.13 16.98 49.22
C ILE A 18 -15.97 16.10 48.76
N LEU A 19 -16.22 15.25 47.75
CA LEU A 19 -15.22 14.35 47.21
C LEU A 19 -14.13 15.17 46.53
N LYS A 20 -12.89 15.06 47.03
CA LYS A 20 -11.73 15.74 46.46
C LYS A 20 -10.89 14.81 45.62
N ILE A 21 -10.71 15.16 44.35
CA ILE A 21 -9.99 14.37 43.37
C ILE A 21 -8.81 15.17 42.83
N VAL A 22 -7.60 14.63 42.96
CA VAL A 22 -6.40 15.21 42.35
C VAL A 22 -5.97 14.35 41.16
N ILE A 23 -5.58 15.00 40.06
CA ILE A 23 -5.18 14.35 38.82
C ILE A 23 -3.80 14.86 38.42
N VAL A 24 -2.86 13.94 38.20
CA VAL A 24 -1.47 14.24 37.80
C VAL A 24 -1.31 13.98 36.29
N GLY A 25 -1.04 15.04 35.53
CA GLY A 25 -0.89 15.03 34.07
C GLY A 25 -2.13 15.55 33.35
N GLY A 26 -1.96 16.64 32.59
CA GLY A 26 -3.03 17.44 31.99
C GLY A 26 -3.33 17.17 30.52
N VAL A 27 -2.86 16.05 29.96
CA VAL A 27 -3.02 15.72 28.52
C VAL A 27 -4.05 14.60 28.33
N ALA A 28 -3.77 13.56 27.53
CA ALA A 28 -4.78 12.63 27.02
C ALA A 28 -5.62 11.93 28.12
N GLY A 29 -4.97 11.26 29.08
CA GLY A 29 -5.65 10.52 30.13
C GLY A 29 -6.29 11.44 31.17
N GLY A 30 -5.50 12.32 31.77
CA GLY A 30 -5.95 13.18 32.87
C GLY A 30 -6.98 14.23 32.48
N ALA A 31 -6.83 14.93 31.34
CA ALA A 31 -7.84 15.91 30.91
C ALA A 31 -9.18 15.24 30.55
N THR A 32 -9.12 14.06 29.93
CA THR A 32 -10.32 13.26 29.65
C THR A 32 -11.02 12.83 30.93
N ALA A 33 -10.25 12.39 31.93
CA ALA A 33 -10.79 12.03 33.24
C ALA A 33 -11.41 13.24 33.93
N ALA A 34 -10.72 14.37 34.01
CA ALA A 34 -11.19 15.61 34.63
C ALA A 34 -12.54 16.07 34.04
N ALA A 35 -12.62 16.14 32.70
CA ALA A 35 -13.85 16.52 32.01
C ALA A 35 -14.99 15.51 32.24
N ARG A 36 -14.68 14.22 32.38
CA ARG A 36 -15.69 13.18 32.67
C ARG A 36 -16.15 13.21 34.12
N LEU A 37 -15.24 13.42 35.07
CA LEU A 37 -15.54 13.55 36.50
C LEU A 37 -16.54 14.67 36.74
N ARG A 38 -16.29 15.88 36.20
CA ARG A 38 -17.26 16.98 36.33
C ARG A 38 -18.64 16.62 35.81
N ARG A 39 -18.73 16.00 34.63
CA ARG A 39 -20.02 15.58 34.06
C ARG A 39 -20.74 14.51 34.89
N ASN A 40 -20.04 13.79 35.76
CA ASN A 40 -20.61 12.76 36.61
C ASN A 40 -20.92 13.28 38.02
N ASP A 41 -20.21 14.31 38.51
CA ASP A 41 -20.41 14.91 39.82
C ASP A 41 -20.09 16.43 39.81
N GLU A 42 -21.12 17.25 39.98
CA GLU A 42 -21.02 18.71 40.02
C GLU A 42 -20.48 19.23 41.37
N MET A 43 -20.56 18.44 42.43
CA MET A 43 -20.10 18.84 43.76
C MET A 43 -18.65 18.47 44.03
N ALA A 44 -18.08 17.53 43.26
CA ALA A 44 -16.69 17.13 43.41
C ALA A 44 -15.71 18.31 43.24
N GLU A 45 -14.70 18.38 44.11
CA GLU A 45 -13.55 19.27 43.96
C GLU A 45 -12.51 18.55 43.11
N ILE A 46 -12.19 19.09 41.93
CA ILE A 46 -11.29 18.46 40.97
C ILE A 46 -10.09 19.37 40.76
N VAL A 47 -8.90 18.89 41.10
CA VAL A 47 -7.62 19.58 40.88
C VAL A 47 -6.84 18.82 39.81
N LEU A 48 -6.43 19.51 38.75
CA LEU A 48 -5.61 18.96 37.67
C LEU A 48 -4.25 19.66 37.68
N VAL A 49 -3.19 18.91 37.98
CA VAL A 49 -1.81 19.41 37.98
C VAL A 49 -1.06 18.97 36.74
N GLU A 50 -0.39 19.92 36.10
CA GLU A 50 0.45 19.72 34.92
C GLU A 50 1.79 20.43 35.14
N ARG A 51 2.90 19.70 34.97
CA ARG A 51 4.25 20.26 35.15
C ARG A 51 4.60 21.24 34.02
N GLY A 52 4.10 20.98 32.82
CA GLY A 52 4.30 21.83 31.66
C GLY A 52 3.43 23.08 31.67
N GLN A 53 3.64 23.92 30.67
CA GLN A 53 2.87 25.14 30.47
C GLN A 53 1.45 24.86 29.92
N TYR A 54 1.27 23.78 29.17
CA TYR A 54 0.06 23.54 28.39
C TYR A 54 -0.65 22.27 28.84
N ILE A 55 -1.97 22.35 28.98
CA ILE A 55 -2.85 21.19 29.08
C ILE A 55 -3.45 20.85 27.72
N SER A 56 -3.88 19.60 27.54
CA SER A 56 -4.65 19.16 26.37
C SER A 56 -4.06 19.63 25.03
N PHE A 57 -2.75 19.54 24.84
CA PHE A 57 -2.15 19.82 23.55
C PHE A 57 -2.10 18.57 22.67
N ALA A 58 -2.06 18.76 21.36
CA ALA A 58 -2.07 17.69 20.38
C ALA A 58 -0.64 17.15 20.15
N ASN A 59 -0.19 16.22 21.01
CA ASN A 59 1.11 15.53 20.87
C ASN A 59 1.35 14.99 19.45
N CYS A 60 0.31 14.38 18.86
CA CYS A 60 0.37 13.80 17.52
C CYS A 60 0.47 14.87 16.41
N GLY A 61 0.17 16.14 16.72
CA GLY A 61 0.27 17.26 15.80
C GLY A 61 1.69 17.84 15.69
N LEU A 62 2.57 17.55 16.66
CA LEU A 62 3.88 18.22 16.76
C LEU A 62 4.76 18.04 15.51
N PRO A 63 4.93 16.83 14.93
CA PRO A 63 5.77 16.66 13.74
C PRO A 63 5.24 17.48 12.55
N TYR A 64 3.91 17.59 12.39
CA TYR A 64 3.27 18.28 11.28
C TYR A 64 3.44 19.81 11.31
N HIS A 65 3.80 20.38 12.46
CA HIS A 65 4.16 21.79 12.55
C HIS A 65 5.57 22.06 11.99
N ILE A 66 6.49 21.08 12.06
CA ILE A 66 7.87 21.21 11.55
C ILE A 66 7.88 21.54 10.05
N SER A 67 7.03 20.89 9.27
CA SER A 67 6.90 21.14 7.82
C SER A 67 6.04 22.36 7.47
N GLY A 68 5.28 22.90 8.44
CA GLY A 68 4.23 23.89 8.22
C GLY A 68 2.89 23.31 7.73
N THR A 69 2.73 21.98 7.68
CA THR A 69 1.44 21.33 7.36
C THR A 69 0.35 21.77 8.33
N ILE A 70 0.68 21.82 9.63
CA ILE A 70 -0.06 22.61 10.61
C ILE A 70 0.66 23.95 10.71
N ALA A 71 0.16 24.97 10.01
CA ALA A 71 0.85 26.25 9.91
C ALA A 71 0.86 27.04 11.23
N GLU A 72 -0.25 27.00 11.98
CA GLU A 72 -0.43 27.79 13.20
C GLU A 72 -0.15 26.94 14.42
N ARG A 73 0.82 27.37 15.24
CA ARG A 73 1.20 26.70 16.49
C ARG A 73 0.00 26.57 17.44
N GLU A 74 -0.88 27.57 17.45
CA GLU A 74 -2.07 27.65 18.31
C GLU A 74 -3.06 26.50 18.05
N GLN A 75 -3.07 25.92 16.83
CA GLN A 75 -3.93 24.77 16.52
C GLN A 75 -3.53 23.50 17.27
N LEU A 76 -2.29 23.45 17.79
CA LEU A 76 -1.83 22.37 18.66
C LEU A 76 -2.38 22.49 20.08
N LEU A 77 -2.90 23.65 20.47
CA LEU A 77 -3.47 23.92 21.79
C LEU A 77 -4.98 23.70 21.75
N VAL A 78 -5.45 22.48 22.05
CA VAL A 78 -6.87 22.13 21.93
C VAL A 78 -7.75 22.92 22.91
N THR A 79 -7.23 23.26 24.08
CA THR A 79 -7.93 24.10 25.05
C THR A 79 -6.96 24.86 25.95
N SER A 80 -7.42 25.97 26.53
CA SER A 80 -6.68 26.72 27.55
C SER A 80 -7.13 26.33 28.96
N GLU A 81 -6.29 26.63 29.95
CA GLU A 81 -6.64 26.45 31.37
C GLU A 81 -7.91 27.21 31.76
N SER A 82 -8.04 28.47 31.32
CA SER A 82 -9.22 29.30 31.58
C SER A 82 -10.48 28.69 30.98
N THR A 83 -10.42 28.27 29.71
CA THR A 83 -11.56 27.64 29.03
C THR A 83 -11.95 26.32 29.70
N PHE A 84 -10.96 25.53 30.12
CA PHE A 84 -11.20 24.25 30.80
C PHE A 84 -11.82 24.46 32.19
N LYS A 85 -11.33 25.45 32.94
CA LYS A 85 -11.86 25.85 34.24
C LYS A 85 -13.29 26.38 34.13
N ASP A 86 -13.56 27.30 33.20
CA ASP A 86 -14.91 27.87 33.04
C ASP A 86 -15.93 26.83 32.61
N ARG A 87 -15.52 25.89 31.74
CA ARG A 87 -16.40 24.84 31.21
C ARG A 87 -16.66 23.71 32.21
N TYR A 88 -15.64 23.29 32.95
CA TYR A 88 -15.69 22.09 33.78
C TYR A 88 -15.49 22.35 35.27
N GLN A 89 -15.36 23.61 35.71
CA GLN A 89 -15.09 23.96 37.10
C GLN A 89 -13.95 23.12 37.71
N VAL A 90 -12.88 22.92 36.95
CA VAL A 90 -11.68 22.19 37.39
C VAL A 90 -10.62 23.22 37.78
N ASP A 91 -10.01 23.04 38.94
CA ASP A 91 -8.84 23.81 39.35
C ASP A 91 -7.61 23.30 38.62
N VAL A 92 -7.29 23.94 37.49
CA VAL A 92 -6.12 23.60 36.67
C VAL A 92 -4.92 24.39 37.17
N ARG A 93 -3.81 23.69 37.40
CA ARG A 93 -2.54 24.25 37.86
C ARG A 93 -1.42 23.79 36.93
N SER A 94 -1.12 24.59 35.90
CA SER A 94 0.08 24.39 35.07
C SER A 94 1.35 24.80 35.82
N HIS A 95 2.51 24.49 35.25
CA HIS A 95 3.82 24.71 35.89
C HIS A 95 3.88 24.14 37.31
N THR A 96 3.12 23.08 37.59
CA THR A 96 2.99 22.50 38.92
C THR A 96 3.32 21.02 38.86
N GLU A 97 4.42 20.65 39.50
CA GLU A 97 4.92 19.28 39.51
C GLU A 97 4.51 18.54 40.79
N ALA A 98 3.95 17.34 40.64
CA ALA A 98 3.75 16.44 41.76
C ALA A 98 5.07 15.75 42.12
N ILE A 99 5.57 16.00 43.34
CA ILE A 99 6.90 15.56 43.78
C ILE A 99 6.87 14.32 44.66
N THR A 100 5.90 14.20 45.58
CA THR A 100 5.77 13.02 46.46
C THR A 100 4.31 12.73 46.79
N ILE A 101 3.98 11.46 47.05
CA ILE A 101 2.67 11.03 47.54
C ILE A 101 2.85 10.38 48.91
N ASP A 102 2.16 10.90 49.93
CA ASP A 102 1.94 10.20 51.20
C ASP A 102 0.58 9.51 51.17
N ARG A 103 0.60 8.19 50.93
CA ARG A 103 -0.61 7.36 50.86
C ARG A 103 -1.36 7.29 52.18
N LYS A 104 -0.63 7.29 53.32
CA LYS A 104 -1.25 7.14 54.65
C LYS A 104 -1.95 8.42 55.08
N ALA A 105 -1.32 9.56 54.82
CA ALA A 105 -1.90 10.87 55.08
C ALA A 105 -2.92 11.29 54.00
N LYS A 106 -2.94 10.61 52.84
CA LYS A 106 -3.71 10.98 51.64
C LYS A 106 -3.41 12.40 51.16
N VAL A 107 -2.13 12.69 51.04
CA VAL A 107 -1.60 13.99 50.63
C VAL A 107 -0.63 13.80 49.48
N ILE A 108 -0.70 14.70 48.50
CA ILE A 108 0.28 14.83 47.43
C ILE A 108 0.99 16.17 47.56
N ARG A 109 2.32 16.15 47.57
CA ARG A 109 3.11 17.37 47.58
C ARG A 109 3.29 17.89 46.16
N LEU A 110 2.98 19.15 45.95
CA LEU A 110 3.05 19.84 44.68
C LEU A 110 4.08 20.97 44.77
N ARG A 111 4.86 21.18 43.71
CA ARG A 111 5.80 22.29 43.58
C ARG A 111 5.40 23.17 42.40
N ASN A 112 5.22 24.46 42.64
CA ASN A 112 5.13 25.43 41.55
C ASN A 112 6.54 25.66 40.98
N LEU A 113 6.74 25.32 39.70
CA LEU A 113 8.03 25.41 39.02
C LEU A 113 8.42 26.86 38.67
N THR A 114 7.48 27.80 38.72
CA THR A 114 7.75 29.23 38.51
C THR A 114 8.23 29.91 39.81
N THR A 115 7.58 29.65 40.94
CA THR A 115 7.89 30.31 42.22
C THR A 115 8.82 29.50 43.12
N GLY A 116 8.85 28.18 42.95
CA GLY A 116 9.54 27.24 43.84
C GLY A 116 8.73 26.84 45.08
N ASP A 117 7.53 27.39 45.27
CA ASP A 117 6.69 27.10 46.43
C ASP A 117 6.19 25.65 46.42
N GLU A 118 6.22 25.01 47.59
CA GLU A 118 5.70 23.67 47.80
C GLU A 118 4.46 23.70 48.68
N ILE A 119 3.43 22.96 48.27
CA ILE A 119 2.18 22.81 49.02
C ILE A 119 1.78 21.34 49.14
N ASP A 120 1.19 21.00 50.27
CA ASP A 120 0.60 19.69 50.52
C ASP A 120 -0.90 19.74 50.20
N GLU A 121 -1.32 18.98 49.19
CA GLU A 121 -2.71 18.93 48.71
C GLU A 121 -3.36 17.60 49.14
N ALA A 122 -4.43 17.68 49.92
CA ALA A 122 -5.18 16.49 50.35
C ALA A 122 -6.04 15.93 49.21
N TYR A 123 -6.26 14.61 49.19
CA TYR A 123 -7.15 13.96 48.23
C TYR A 123 -7.98 12.85 48.88
N ASP A 124 -9.21 12.65 48.39
CA ASP A 124 -9.96 11.43 48.63
C ASP A 124 -9.61 10.37 47.60
N LYS A 125 -9.42 10.81 46.35
CA LYS A 125 -8.99 9.99 45.21
C LYS A 125 -7.88 10.68 44.43
N LEU A 126 -6.92 9.90 43.95
CA LEU A 126 -5.81 10.37 43.12
C LEU A 126 -5.81 9.62 41.78
N LEU A 127 -5.57 10.33 40.68
CA LEU A 127 -5.38 9.74 39.36
C LEU A 127 -3.99 10.10 38.82
N LEU A 128 -3.19 9.09 38.52
CA LEU A 128 -1.88 9.23 37.88
C LEU A 128 -2.00 9.03 36.36
N SER A 129 -1.74 10.08 35.60
CA SER A 129 -1.63 10.04 34.14
C SER A 129 -0.33 10.75 33.66
N PRO A 130 0.85 10.45 34.25
CA PRO A 130 2.08 11.19 33.95
C PRO A 130 2.67 10.88 32.56
N GLY A 131 2.13 9.90 31.86
CA GLY A 131 2.56 9.52 30.51
C GLY A 131 3.86 8.72 30.50
N ALA A 132 4.68 8.94 29.48
CA ALA A 132 5.96 8.29 29.29
C ALA A 132 7.02 9.36 28.97
N ALA A 133 8.27 9.11 29.35
CA ALA A 133 9.40 9.98 29.06
C ALA A 133 10.21 9.44 27.88
N SER A 134 10.73 10.34 27.05
CA SER A 134 11.63 10.00 25.94
C SER A 134 12.90 9.33 26.47
N LEU A 135 13.34 8.28 25.78
CA LEU A 135 14.62 7.63 26.07
C LEU A 135 15.77 8.56 25.66
N HIS A 136 16.61 8.92 26.63
CA HIS A 136 17.82 9.71 26.40
C HIS A 136 19.06 8.84 26.63
N PRO A 137 19.71 8.32 25.58
CA PRO A 137 20.80 7.37 25.72
C PRO A 137 22.07 8.07 26.22
N LYS A 138 22.90 7.37 26.98
CA LYS A 138 24.17 7.93 27.50
C LYS A 138 25.28 7.80 26.46
N LEU A 139 25.21 8.59 25.40
CA LEU A 139 26.20 8.61 24.32
C LEU A 139 27.13 9.81 24.44
N PRO A 140 28.44 9.69 24.15
CA PRO A 140 29.35 10.84 24.12
C PRO A 140 28.88 11.90 23.12
N GLY A 141 28.86 13.17 23.55
CA GLY A 141 28.47 14.31 22.72
C GLY A 141 26.95 14.49 22.54
N ILE A 142 26.11 13.72 23.24
CA ILE A 142 24.65 13.81 23.09
C ILE A 142 24.07 15.17 23.53
N ASP A 143 24.77 15.88 24.41
CA ASP A 143 24.39 17.22 24.89
C ASP A 143 24.66 18.34 23.86
N SER A 144 25.03 17.98 22.62
CA SER A 144 25.15 18.94 21.52
C SER A 144 23.88 19.76 21.35
N THR A 145 24.04 21.05 21.08
CA THR A 145 22.91 21.97 20.85
C THR A 145 22.13 21.68 19.58
N ARG A 146 22.64 20.77 18.71
CA ARG A 146 21.98 20.32 17.48
C ARG A 146 21.20 19.01 17.68
N VAL A 147 21.19 18.42 18.87
CA VAL A 147 20.49 17.18 19.19
C VAL A 147 19.20 17.48 19.96
N PHE A 148 18.07 17.08 19.40
CA PHE A 148 16.74 17.36 19.94
C PHE A 148 15.95 16.07 20.18
N GLY A 149 15.06 16.09 21.16
CA GLY A 149 13.93 15.16 21.25
C GLY A 149 12.65 15.84 20.80
N LEU A 150 11.56 15.08 20.66
CA LEU A 150 10.23 15.64 20.41
C LEU A 150 9.19 14.91 21.26
N HIS A 151 8.74 15.56 22.34
CA HIS A 151 7.71 15.02 23.23
C HIS A 151 6.62 16.04 23.58
N ASN A 152 6.95 17.33 23.65
CA ASN A 152 6.03 18.39 24.04
C ASN A 152 6.18 19.67 23.20
N ILE A 153 5.36 20.69 23.50
CA ILE A 153 5.39 21.98 22.81
C ILE A 153 6.74 22.70 22.97
N PRO A 154 7.34 22.83 24.18
CA PRO A 154 8.69 23.37 24.32
C PRO A 154 9.76 22.67 23.45
N ASP A 155 9.73 21.33 23.33
CA ASP A 155 10.67 20.60 22.47
C ASP A 155 10.49 21.01 21.00
N LEU A 156 9.24 21.11 20.54
CA LEU A 156 8.91 21.60 19.20
C LEU A 156 9.39 23.04 19.01
N ASP A 157 9.14 23.92 19.98
CA ASP A 157 9.56 25.32 19.93
C ASP A 157 11.09 25.42 19.79
N HIS A 158 11.86 24.60 20.52
CA HIS A 158 13.33 24.55 20.38
C HIS A 158 13.76 24.09 18.98
N ILE A 159 13.11 23.08 18.40
CA ILE A 159 13.37 22.65 17.03
C ILE A 159 13.07 23.78 16.04
N MET A 160 11.92 24.45 16.20
CA MET A 160 11.51 25.52 15.30
C MET A 160 12.41 26.75 15.39
N VAL A 161 12.87 27.11 16.60
CA VAL A 161 13.88 28.17 16.79
C VAL A 161 15.15 27.81 16.04
N HIS A 162 15.67 26.59 16.22
CA HIS A 162 16.87 26.13 15.52
C HIS A 162 16.73 26.21 14.00
N LEU A 163 15.61 25.73 13.46
CA LEU A 163 15.31 25.73 12.02
C LEU A 163 15.05 27.13 11.43
N ASN A 164 14.71 28.12 12.26
CA ASN A 164 14.48 29.50 11.82
C ASN A 164 15.76 30.35 11.90
N GLU A 165 16.63 30.06 12.88
CA GLU A 165 17.89 30.78 13.09
C GLU A 165 19.04 30.22 12.23
N HIS A 166 18.96 28.94 11.85
CA HIS A 166 19.99 28.26 11.07
C HIS A 166 19.40 27.65 9.81
N THR A 167 20.08 27.87 8.69
CA THR A 167 19.76 27.20 7.42
C THR A 167 20.23 25.74 7.47
N ALA A 168 19.37 24.86 7.98
CA ALA A 168 19.66 23.42 8.04
C ALA A 168 19.50 22.77 6.65
N HIS A 169 20.59 22.18 6.14
CA HIS A 169 20.57 21.43 4.88
C HIS A 169 20.47 19.92 5.11
N ARG A 170 20.93 19.46 6.28
CA ARG A 170 21.11 18.04 6.61
C ARG A 170 20.45 17.69 7.94
N ALA A 171 19.55 16.72 7.90
CA ALA A 171 18.90 16.16 9.07
C ALA A 171 19.29 14.69 9.27
N VAL A 172 19.59 14.31 10.52
CA VAL A 172 19.69 12.91 10.91
C VAL A 172 18.60 12.59 11.94
N VAL A 173 17.73 11.65 11.62
CA VAL A 173 16.70 11.14 12.54
C VAL A 173 17.12 9.76 13.04
N ILE A 174 17.14 9.57 14.36
CA ILE A 174 17.60 8.33 15.00
C ILE A 174 16.39 7.60 15.58
N GLY A 175 16.06 6.45 15.01
CA GLY A 175 14.91 5.60 15.37
C GLY A 175 13.85 5.57 14.27
N GLY A 176 13.52 4.37 13.79
CA GLY A 176 12.53 4.09 12.75
C GLY A 176 11.12 3.78 13.26
N GLY A 177 10.76 4.33 14.43
CA GLY A 177 9.39 4.25 14.98
C GLY A 177 8.43 5.27 14.34
N PHE A 178 7.19 5.34 14.84
CA PHE A 178 6.17 6.28 14.32
C PHE A 178 6.67 7.74 14.30
N ILE A 179 7.10 8.25 15.46
CA ILE A 179 7.60 9.62 15.60
C ILE A 179 8.81 9.86 14.69
N GLY A 180 9.72 8.89 14.58
CA GLY A 180 10.91 9.03 13.75
C GLY A 180 10.58 9.18 12.27
N ILE A 181 9.63 8.39 11.76
CA ILE A 181 9.17 8.52 10.37
C ILE A 181 8.42 9.82 10.15
N GLU A 182 7.50 10.19 11.05
CA GLU A 182 6.76 11.44 10.94
C GLU A 182 7.70 12.65 10.93
N VAL A 183 8.70 12.70 11.81
CA VAL A 183 9.67 13.79 11.83
C VAL A 183 10.56 13.77 10.59
N ALA A 184 11.01 12.60 10.14
CA ALA A 184 11.84 12.50 8.94
C ALA A 184 11.09 12.95 7.68
N GLU A 185 9.81 12.58 7.56
CA GLU A 185 8.91 13.08 6.52
C GLU A 185 8.75 14.60 6.60
N ASN A 186 8.50 15.16 7.79
CA ASN A 186 8.24 16.60 7.91
C ASN A 186 9.51 17.47 7.72
N LEU A 187 10.70 16.96 8.07
CA LEU A 187 11.98 17.61 7.75
C LEU A 187 12.27 17.53 6.24
N HIS A 188 12.01 16.36 5.64
CA HIS A 188 12.08 16.20 4.19
C HIS A 188 11.16 17.19 3.48
N ASP A 189 9.89 17.27 3.88
CA ASP A 189 8.91 18.20 3.34
C ASP A 189 9.33 19.66 3.52
N ARG A 190 10.21 19.99 4.46
CA ARG A 190 10.78 21.35 4.61
C ARG A 190 11.94 21.63 3.65
N GLY A 191 12.27 20.68 2.78
CA GLY A 191 13.36 20.76 1.80
C GLY A 191 14.72 20.31 2.34
N ILE A 192 14.77 19.70 3.53
CA ILE A 192 16.02 19.28 4.19
C ILE A 192 16.38 17.85 3.74
N SER A 193 17.64 17.65 3.34
CA SER A 193 18.15 16.31 3.02
C SER A 193 18.18 15.48 4.29
N THR A 194 17.37 14.43 4.34
CA THR A 194 17.07 13.71 5.58
C THR A 194 17.56 12.27 5.51
N THR A 195 18.31 11.88 6.53
CA THR A 195 18.82 10.53 6.75
C THR A 195 18.18 9.95 8.00
N LEU A 196 17.64 8.73 7.92
CA LEU A 196 17.10 7.99 9.06
C LEU A 196 18.01 6.79 9.39
N VAL A 197 18.36 6.67 10.67
CA VAL A 197 19.19 5.59 11.21
C VAL A 197 18.36 4.72 12.15
N GLU A 198 18.29 3.43 11.87
CA GLU A 198 17.54 2.43 12.66
C GLU A 198 18.43 1.23 13.02
N GLY A 199 18.41 0.86 14.30
CA GLY A 199 19.26 -0.18 14.88
C GLY A 199 18.82 -1.62 14.58
N THR A 200 17.67 -1.80 13.94
CA THR A 200 17.13 -3.09 13.49
C THR A 200 17.09 -3.19 11.97
N ASP A 201 16.68 -4.33 11.43
CA ASP A 201 16.62 -4.60 10.00
C ASP A 201 15.39 -4.00 9.30
N GLN A 202 14.52 -3.30 10.05
CA GLN A 202 13.34 -2.65 9.51
C GLN A 202 12.91 -1.43 10.33
N ILE A 203 12.23 -0.49 9.67
CA ILE A 203 11.39 0.50 10.35
C ILE A 203 10.06 -0.12 10.77
N LEU A 204 9.27 0.62 11.56
CA LEU A 204 7.91 0.27 11.96
C LEU A 204 7.81 -1.13 12.58
N ALA A 205 8.38 -1.29 13.77
CA ALA A 205 8.35 -2.55 14.51
C ALA A 205 6.97 -3.25 14.61
N PRO A 206 5.81 -2.54 14.67
CA PRO A 206 4.49 -3.17 14.64
C PRO A 206 4.19 -3.94 13.35
N LEU A 207 4.80 -3.59 12.23
CA LEU A 207 4.72 -4.34 10.98
C LEU A 207 5.73 -5.51 10.96
N ASP A 208 5.38 -6.56 10.23
CA ASP A 208 6.36 -7.57 9.82
C ASP A 208 7.22 -7.05 8.67
N TYR A 209 8.38 -7.68 8.51
CA TYR A 209 9.46 -7.22 7.62
C TYR A 209 8.99 -6.96 6.19
N GLU A 210 8.27 -7.89 5.56
CA GLU A 210 7.80 -7.72 4.18
C GLU A 210 6.74 -6.64 4.00
N MET A 211 6.05 -6.26 5.08
CA MET A 211 5.12 -5.14 5.06
C MET A 211 5.87 -3.81 5.26
N ALA A 212 6.87 -3.78 6.14
CA ALA A 212 7.76 -2.63 6.31
C ALA A 212 8.61 -2.36 5.05
N ALA A 213 8.99 -3.40 4.30
CA ALA A 213 9.72 -3.29 3.04
C ALA A 213 8.99 -2.46 1.97
N ILE A 214 7.65 -2.45 2.00
CA ILE A 214 6.84 -1.57 1.14
C ILE A 214 7.13 -0.10 1.48
N VAL A 215 7.23 0.22 2.78
CA VAL A 215 7.51 1.56 3.27
C VAL A 215 8.98 1.93 3.02
N HIS A 216 9.94 1.03 3.23
CA HIS A 216 11.35 1.27 2.87
C HIS A 216 11.49 1.66 1.39
N SER A 217 10.86 0.89 0.50
CA SER A 217 10.87 1.17 -0.93
C SER A 217 10.31 2.56 -1.23
N HIS A 218 9.21 2.95 -0.57
CA HIS A 218 8.61 4.26 -0.78
C HIS A 218 9.48 5.41 -0.26
N MET A 219 10.12 5.24 0.90
CA MET A 219 11.04 6.24 1.43
C MET A 219 12.28 6.42 0.53
N HIS A 220 12.78 5.33 -0.06
CA HIS A 220 13.83 5.40 -1.07
C HIS A 220 13.36 6.16 -2.32
N ASP A 221 12.12 5.94 -2.78
CA ASP A 221 11.54 6.66 -3.92
C ASP A 221 11.38 8.16 -3.64
N LYS A 222 11.27 8.53 -2.36
CA LYS A 222 11.24 9.90 -1.86
C LYS A 222 12.62 10.49 -1.60
N ASN A 223 13.71 9.84 -2.01
CA ASN A 223 15.08 10.28 -1.76
C ASN A 223 15.37 10.54 -0.25
N LEU A 224 14.77 9.75 0.64
CA LEU A 224 15.14 9.71 2.04
C LEU A 224 16.16 8.58 2.24
N GLU A 225 17.27 8.88 2.91
CA GLU A 225 18.37 7.94 3.11
C GLU A 225 18.12 7.05 4.33
N LEU A 226 18.16 5.73 4.17
CA LEU A 226 17.94 4.75 5.24
C LEU A 226 19.21 3.96 5.56
N TYR A 227 19.66 4.07 6.81
CA TYR A 227 20.63 3.17 7.44
C TYR A 227 19.89 2.21 8.37
N LEU A 228 19.81 0.94 7.98
CA LEU A 228 19.26 -0.14 8.81
C LEU A 228 20.39 -1.00 9.36
N VAL A 229 20.14 -1.71 10.46
CA VAL A 229 21.13 -2.54 11.16
C VAL A 229 22.36 -1.73 11.58
N ASP A 230 22.17 -0.45 11.91
CA ASP A 230 23.25 0.43 12.32
C ASP A 230 22.82 1.32 13.49
N ARG A 231 23.76 1.68 14.36
CA ARG A 231 23.48 2.39 15.61
C ARG A 231 24.43 3.55 15.78
N VAL A 232 23.95 4.61 16.42
CA VAL A 232 24.80 5.75 16.77
C VAL A 232 25.68 5.41 17.98
N GLU A 233 26.98 5.68 17.86
CA GLU A 233 27.97 5.48 18.92
C GLU A 233 28.29 6.77 19.67
N LYS A 234 28.43 7.88 18.94
CA LYS A 234 28.77 9.19 19.51
C LYS A 234 28.44 10.32 18.55
N PHE A 235 28.44 11.52 19.12
CA PHE A 235 28.33 12.79 18.42
C PHE A 235 29.61 13.60 18.62
N GLU A 236 30.01 14.36 17.61
CA GLU A 236 31.15 15.28 17.71
C GLU A 236 30.81 16.59 17.03
N ASP A 237 30.73 17.66 17.82
CA ASP A 237 30.47 19.00 17.29
C ASP A 237 31.68 19.52 16.51
N LYS A 238 31.38 20.06 15.33
CA LYS A 238 32.26 20.93 14.53
C LYS A 238 31.68 22.34 14.56
N GLU A 239 32.37 23.26 13.89
CA GLU A 239 31.98 24.68 13.86
C GLU A 239 30.54 24.85 13.34
N ASP A 240 30.25 24.29 12.16
CA ASP A 240 28.96 24.49 11.50
C ASP A 240 27.96 23.32 11.65
N TYR A 241 28.44 22.12 12.01
CA TYR A 241 27.63 20.90 12.04
C TYR A 241 28.09 19.91 13.09
N THR A 242 27.30 18.86 13.34
CA THR A 242 27.67 17.74 14.21
C THR A 242 27.92 16.49 13.36
N VAL A 243 29.00 15.77 13.67
CA VAL A 243 29.27 14.45 13.08
C VAL A 243 28.60 13.38 13.93
N VAL A 244 27.72 12.60 13.31
CA VAL A 244 27.11 11.40 13.89
C VAL A 244 27.93 10.19 13.49
N TYR A 245 28.56 9.53 14.47
CA TYR A 245 29.33 8.31 14.24
C TYR A 245 28.45 7.08 14.41
N LEU A 246 28.47 6.21 13.41
CA LEU A 246 27.74 4.95 13.43
C LEU A 246 28.66 3.79 13.80
N ALA A 247 28.06 2.72 14.36
CA ALA A 247 28.76 1.50 14.78
C ALA A 247 29.42 0.76 13.62
N SER A 248 28.91 0.94 12.40
CA SER A 248 29.57 0.47 11.17
C SER A 248 30.89 1.18 10.84
N GLY A 249 31.23 2.26 11.55
CA GLY A 249 32.37 3.15 11.26
C GLY A 249 32.04 4.29 10.29
N ARG A 250 30.80 4.33 9.78
CA ARG A 250 30.29 5.42 8.93
C ARG A 250 30.11 6.71 9.74
N ARG A 251 30.15 7.84 9.03
CA ARG A 251 30.08 9.18 9.61
C ARG A 251 29.10 10.02 8.80
N LEU A 252 28.09 10.55 9.47
CA LEU A 252 27.07 11.40 8.86
C LEU A 252 27.26 12.83 9.37
N GLN A 253 27.12 13.83 8.51
CA GLN A 253 27.14 15.24 8.92
C GLN A 253 25.71 15.73 9.04
N ALA A 254 25.38 16.40 10.14
CA ALA A 254 24.03 16.85 10.42
C ALA A 254 24.01 18.27 11.01
N ASP A 255 23.09 19.08 10.52
CA ASP A 255 22.81 20.43 11.03
C ASP A 255 21.73 20.38 12.10
N ILE A 256 20.88 19.34 12.06
CA ILE A 256 19.87 19.01 13.05
C ILE A 256 19.80 17.48 13.23
N ILE A 257 19.74 17.04 14.49
CA ILE A 257 19.61 15.63 14.87
C ILE A 257 18.37 15.45 15.73
N ILE A 258 17.51 14.49 15.37
CA ILE A 258 16.31 14.17 16.15
C ILE A 258 16.40 12.76 16.75
N LEU A 259 16.24 12.67 18.07
CA LEU A 259 16.16 11.41 18.81
C LEU A 259 14.70 10.95 18.90
N ALA A 260 14.38 9.84 18.22
CA ALA A 260 13.06 9.21 18.19
C ALA A 260 13.15 7.70 18.53
N ILE A 261 13.96 7.35 19.52
CA ILE A 261 14.31 5.96 19.86
C ILE A 261 13.34 5.28 20.86
N GLY A 262 12.16 5.86 21.07
CA GLY A 262 11.12 5.33 21.95
C GLY A 262 11.03 6.03 23.31
N VAL A 263 10.12 5.53 24.13
CA VAL A 263 9.75 6.10 25.44
C VAL A 263 9.73 5.02 26.51
N HIS A 264 9.86 5.41 27.78
CA HIS A 264 9.62 4.54 28.93
C HIS A 264 8.55 5.13 29.85
N PRO A 265 7.76 4.32 30.57
CA PRO A 265 6.76 4.82 31.51
C PRO A 265 7.34 5.82 32.52
N GLU A 266 6.62 6.90 32.79
CA GLU A 266 6.90 7.75 33.96
C GLU A 266 6.33 7.03 35.19
N VAL A 267 7.23 6.55 36.05
CA VAL A 267 6.89 5.79 37.25
C VAL A 267 7.57 6.33 38.50
N THR A 268 8.22 7.48 38.42
CA THR A 268 9.04 8.00 39.53
C THR A 268 8.18 8.24 40.76
N LEU A 269 7.04 8.90 40.56
CA LEU A 269 6.09 9.21 41.63
C LEU A 269 5.47 7.93 42.23
N ALA A 270 5.05 7.00 41.37
CA ALA A 270 4.46 5.73 41.80
C ALA A 270 5.45 4.87 42.59
N LYS A 271 6.69 4.79 42.12
CA LYS A 271 7.77 4.04 42.79
C LYS A 271 8.14 4.68 44.13
N ALA A 272 8.26 6.00 44.18
CA ALA A 272 8.54 6.72 45.44
C ALA A 272 7.40 6.56 46.46
N ALA A 273 6.16 6.43 45.98
CA ALA A 273 4.98 6.15 46.80
C ALA A 273 4.83 4.67 47.20
N ASP A 274 5.73 3.78 46.75
CA ASP A 274 5.67 2.33 46.99
C ASP A 274 4.37 1.68 46.42
N LEU A 275 3.96 2.15 45.23
CA LEU A 275 2.95 1.49 44.40
C LEU A 275 3.59 0.35 43.60
N GLU A 276 2.83 -0.72 43.37
CA GLU A 276 3.32 -1.86 42.59
C GLU A 276 3.60 -1.47 41.14
N LEU A 277 4.77 -1.86 40.63
CA LEU A 277 5.10 -1.83 39.21
C LEU A 277 4.96 -3.22 38.61
N GLY A 278 4.54 -3.26 37.35
CA GLY A 278 4.39 -4.49 36.58
C GLY A 278 5.72 -5.02 36.06
N SER A 279 5.68 -6.20 35.45
CA SER A 279 6.85 -6.87 34.84
C SER A 279 7.50 -6.06 33.71
N THR A 280 6.72 -5.21 33.05
CA THR A 280 7.14 -4.30 31.97
C THR A 280 7.75 -3.00 32.47
N GLY A 281 7.73 -2.77 33.78
CA GLY A 281 8.20 -1.54 34.42
C GLY A 281 7.15 -0.42 34.52
N GLY A 282 5.97 -0.55 33.90
CA GLY A 282 4.85 0.38 34.07
C GLY A 282 4.13 0.23 35.42
N ILE A 283 3.31 1.22 35.79
CA ILE A 283 2.46 1.15 37.00
C ILE A 283 1.47 -0.01 36.84
N LYS A 284 1.45 -0.92 37.81
CA LYS A 284 0.53 -2.07 37.78
C LYS A 284 -0.85 -1.62 38.21
N VAL A 285 -1.86 -1.97 37.41
CA VAL A 285 -3.26 -1.69 37.72
C VAL A 285 -4.14 -2.93 37.59
N ASN A 286 -5.27 -2.93 38.28
CA ASN A 286 -6.32 -3.93 38.09
C ASN A 286 -7.23 -3.58 36.88
N ALA A 287 -8.24 -4.42 36.60
CA ALA A 287 -9.18 -4.20 35.51
C ALA A 287 -10.00 -2.90 35.66
N HIS A 288 -10.10 -2.32 36.86
CA HIS A 288 -10.76 -1.05 37.13
C HIS A 288 -9.81 0.16 37.07
N LEU A 289 -8.55 -0.05 36.66
CA LEU A 289 -7.50 0.96 36.58
C LEU A 289 -7.03 1.48 37.95
N GLN A 290 -7.31 0.74 39.03
CA GLN A 290 -6.77 1.03 40.36
C GLN A 290 -5.36 0.45 40.49
N THR A 291 -4.49 1.18 41.19
CA THR A 291 -3.15 0.71 41.58
C THR A 291 -3.22 -0.28 42.74
N SER A 292 -2.09 -0.61 43.37
CA SER A 292 -2.08 -1.37 44.63
C SER A 292 -2.70 -0.62 45.82
N ASP A 293 -3.00 0.68 45.66
CA ASP A 293 -3.81 1.47 46.58
C ASP A 293 -5.21 1.71 45.99
N SER A 294 -6.27 1.41 46.75
CA SER A 294 -7.66 1.52 46.30
C SER A 294 -8.16 2.96 46.06
N ASP A 295 -7.42 3.95 46.58
CA ASP A 295 -7.72 5.36 46.41
C ASP A 295 -6.89 6.02 45.30
N ILE A 296 -5.95 5.28 44.70
CA ILE A 296 -5.08 5.75 43.61
C ILE A 296 -5.34 4.95 42.33
N TYR A 297 -5.70 5.65 41.27
CA TYR A 297 -5.87 5.12 39.92
C TYR A 297 -4.68 5.51 39.05
N ALA A 298 -4.42 4.77 37.99
CA ALA A 298 -3.44 5.15 36.99
C ALA A 298 -3.91 4.82 35.57
N VAL A 299 -3.55 5.65 34.59
CA VAL A 299 -3.96 5.51 33.17
C VAL A 299 -2.88 6.01 32.21
N GLY A 300 -3.05 5.73 30.93
CA GLY A 300 -2.20 6.21 29.85
C GLY A 300 -0.89 5.45 29.72
N ASP A 301 0.11 6.10 29.13
CA ASP A 301 1.38 5.45 28.76
C ASP A 301 2.22 4.99 29.97
N ALA A 302 1.85 5.44 31.17
CA ALA A 302 2.51 5.08 32.43
C ALA A 302 2.16 3.67 32.93
N ILE A 303 1.02 3.10 32.52
CA ILE A 303 0.52 1.84 33.08
C ILE A 303 0.93 0.60 32.27
N GLU A 304 1.12 -0.51 32.97
CA GLU A 304 1.13 -1.83 32.35
C GLU A 304 -0.30 -2.22 31.96
N ILE A 305 -0.50 -2.68 30.72
CA ILE A 305 -1.80 -3.17 30.24
C ILE A 305 -1.73 -4.63 29.82
N THR A 306 -2.88 -5.27 29.70
CA THR A 306 -3.00 -6.59 29.09
C THR A 306 -3.18 -6.47 27.58
N GLN A 307 -2.32 -7.14 26.80
CA GLN A 307 -2.53 -7.28 25.36
C GLN A 307 -3.66 -8.30 25.12
N THR A 308 -4.73 -7.87 24.45
CA THR A 308 -6.00 -8.63 24.41
C THR A 308 -5.97 -10.02 23.76
N ILE A 309 -4.96 -10.31 22.95
CA ILE A 309 -4.82 -11.56 22.18
C ILE A 309 -3.90 -12.54 22.90
N SER A 310 -2.70 -12.10 23.32
CA SER A 310 -1.76 -12.95 24.05
C SER A 310 -2.10 -13.09 25.53
N GLY A 311 -2.87 -12.14 26.10
CA GLY A 311 -3.12 -12.04 27.54
C GLY A 311 -1.89 -11.61 28.34
N GLN A 312 -0.77 -11.30 27.69
CA GLN A 312 0.47 -10.89 28.34
C GLN A 312 0.45 -9.40 28.70
N SER A 313 1.21 -9.07 29.74
CA SER A 313 1.51 -7.68 30.08
C SER A 313 2.31 -6.98 28.98
N ALA A 314 1.93 -5.75 28.63
CA ALA A 314 2.58 -4.96 27.59
C ALA A 314 2.52 -3.46 27.89
N LEU A 315 3.39 -2.70 27.23
CA LEU A 315 3.33 -1.24 27.13
C LEU A 315 2.91 -0.86 25.72
N ILE A 316 1.79 -0.15 25.59
CA ILE A 316 1.25 0.30 24.30
C ILE A 316 0.92 1.79 24.43
N PRO A 317 1.91 2.68 24.26
CA PRO A 317 1.75 4.11 24.49
C PRO A 317 1.03 4.77 23.31
N LEU A 318 -0.30 4.81 23.38
CA LEU A 318 -1.17 5.32 22.31
C LEU A 318 -2.29 6.19 22.90
N ALA A 319 -2.60 7.29 22.23
CA ALA A 319 -3.58 8.26 22.69
C ALA A 319 -5.00 7.68 22.81
N GLY A 320 -5.42 6.80 21.89
CA GLY A 320 -6.75 6.17 21.92
C GLY A 320 -7.01 5.38 23.21
N PRO A 321 -6.15 4.41 23.58
CA PRO A 321 -6.16 3.77 24.90
C PRO A 321 -6.15 4.76 26.07
N ALA A 322 -5.25 5.75 26.09
CA ALA A 322 -5.16 6.71 27.19
C ALA A 322 -6.47 7.48 27.43
N ASN A 323 -7.12 7.98 26.36
CA ASN A 323 -8.42 8.65 26.45
C ASN A 323 -9.52 7.71 26.96
N ARG A 324 -9.61 6.48 26.44
CA ARG A 324 -10.61 5.49 26.90
C ARG A 324 -10.41 5.12 28.36
N GLN A 325 -9.16 4.95 28.79
CA GLN A 325 -8.81 4.66 30.18
C GLN A 325 -9.13 5.83 31.09
N GLY A 326 -8.76 7.07 30.74
CA GLY A 326 -9.08 8.27 31.52
C GLY A 326 -10.59 8.44 31.73
N ARG A 327 -11.39 8.25 30.67
CA ARG A 327 -12.85 8.23 30.77
C ARG A 327 -13.36 7.15 31.73
N MET A 328 -12.79 5.95 31.66
CA MET A 328 -13.20 4.81 32.47
C MET A 328 -12.80 4.98 33.94
N ALA A 329 -11.60 5.48 34.22
CA ALA A 329 -11.14 5.77 35.57
C ALA A 329 -12.06 6.80 36.25
N ALA A 330 -12.50 7.84 35.53
CA ALA A 330 -13.50 8.78 36.03
C ALA A 330 -14.85 8.11 36.38
N ASP A 331 -15.33 7.18 35.56
CA ASP A 331 -16.54 6.40 35.87
C ASP A 331 -16.32 5.48 37.09
N ASN A 332 -15.14 4.88 37.23
CA ASN A 332 -14.81 3.99 38.34
C ASN A 332 -14.64 4.74 39.67
N ILE A 333 -14.08 5.95 39.64
CA ILE A 333 -13.96 6.84 40.80
C ILE A 333 -15.33 7.20 41.38
N ILE A 334 -16.30 7.57 40.52
CA ILE A 334 -17.62 8.03 40.97
C ILE A 334 -18.58 6.87 41.25
N PHE A 335 -18.60 5.87 40.37
CA PHE A 335 -19.59 4.78 40.40
C PHE A 335 -19.00 3.47 40.95
N ALA A 336 -18.07 3.57 41.91
CA ALA A 336 -17.52 2.45 42.66
C ALA A 336 -17.08 1.26 41.77
N ASN A 337 -16.13 1.50 40.86
CA ASN A 337 -15.54 0.46 40.00
C ASN A 337 -16.52 -0.28 39.08
N SER A 338 -17.54 0.41 38.55
CA SER A 338 -18.57 -0.19 37.67
C SER A 338 -18.11 -0.62 36.26
N ARG A 339 -16.86 -0.33 35.87
CA ARG A 339 -16.33 -0.59 34.52
C ARG A 339 -15.00 -1.33 34.57
N GLU A 340 -14.83 -2.26 33.64
CA GLU A 340 -13.59 -3.01 33.45
C GLU A 340 -12.93 -2.66 32.11
N TYR A 341 -11.62 -2.43 32.16
CA TYR A 341 -10.77 -2.27 30.99
C TYR A 341 -10.36 -3.64 30.47
N LYS A 342 -10.82 -3.97 29.25
CA LYS A 342 -10.60 -5.28 28.63
C LYS A 342 -9.21 -5.46 28.01
N GLY A 343 -8.27 -4.55 28.29
CA GLY A 343 -6.95 -4.53 27.69
C GLY A 343 -6.88 -3.73 26.38
N THR A 344 -5.72 -3.83 25.71
CA THR A 344 -5.42 -3.07 24.49
C THR A 344 -5.06 -3.99 23.34
N LEU A 345 -5.59 -3.70 22.16
CA LEU A 345 -5.31 -4.46 20.94
C LEU A 345 -4.00 -4.03 20.25
N GLY A 346 -3.65 -2.75 20.35
CA GLY A 346 -2.47 -2.18 19.67
C GLY A 346 -2.76 -1.61 18.29
N THR A 347 -4.02 -1.27 17.98
CA THR A 347 -4.36 -0.62 16.71
C THR A 347 -3.61 0.70 16.56
N SER A 348 -2.83 0.82 15.49
CA SER A 348 -1.97 1.96 15.20
C SER A 348 -1.90 2.21 13.69
N ILE A 349 -1.63 3.45 13.33
CA ILE A 349 -1.59 3.95 11.95
C ILE A 349 -0.60 5.12 11.87
N LEU A 350 0.11 5.23 10.76
CA LEU A 350 0.91 6.42 10.42
C LEU A 350 0.76 6.77 8.94
N LYS A 351 1.07 8.03 8.63
CA LYS A 351 1.43 8.48 7.29
C LYS A 351 2.95 8.34 7.10
N ALA A 352 3.36 7.77 5.99
CA ALA A 352 4.74 7.69 5.53
C ALA A 352 4.77 8.19 4.09
N PHE A 353 4.91 9.51 3.94
CA PHE A 353 4.71 10.25 2.71
C PHE A 353 3.33 10.01 2.10
N ASP A 354 3.26 9.31 0.96
CA ASP A 354 2.02 9.01 0.26
C ASP A 354 1.35 7.73 0.76
N LEU A 355 2.07 6.93 1.54
CA LEU A 355 1.56 5.67 2.06
C LEU A 355 0.96 5.88 3.44
N THR A 356 -0.14 5.18 3.68
CA THR A 356 -0.64 4.87 5.01
C THR A 356 -0.14 3.47 5.37
N ALA A 357 0.41 3.34 6.59
CA ALA A 357 0.83 2.06 7.16
C ALA A 357 0.12 1.86 8.49
N ALA A 358 -0.52 0.72 8.68
CA ALA A 358 -1.36 0.47 9.85
C ALA A 358 -1.30 -0.99 10.31
N SER A 359 -1.55 -1.20 11.59
CA SER A 359 -1.54 -2.52 12.22
C SER A 359 -2.55 -2.63 13.34
N THR A 360 -3.01 -3.84 13.63
CA THR A 360 -3.84 -4.16 14.79
C THR A 360 -3.59 -5.60 15.24
N GLY A 361 -3.67 -5.86 16.55
CA GLY A 361 -3.37 -7.18 17.11
C GLY A 361 -1.87 -7.46 17.22
N LEU A 362 -1.48 -8.72 17.00
CA LEU A 362 -0.11 -9.18 17.10
C LEU A 362 0.50 -9.44 15.71
N ASN A 363 1.78 -9.12 15.56
CA ASN A 363 2.57 -9.49 14.38
C ASN A 363 3.28 -10.85 14.56
N GLU A 364 3.94 -11.36 13.52
CA GLU A 364 4.58 -12.69 13.59
C GLU A 364 5.67 -12.75 14.66
N LYS A 365 6.47 -11.68 14.80
CA LYS A 365 7.53 -11.59 15.82
C LYS A 365 6.96 -11.76 17.23
N GLN A 366 5.86 -11.08 17.53
CA GLN A 366 5.18 -11.16 18.83
C GLN A 366 4.50 -12.52 19.05
N LEU A 367 3.86 -13.10 18.04
CA LEU A 367 3.23 -14.42 18.14
C LEU A 367 4.27 -15.52 18.39
N ASN A 368 5.41 -15.46 17.68
CA ASN A 368 6.53 -16.37 17.90
C ASN A 368 7.10 -16.23 19.31
N ALA A 369 7.33 -15.00 19.79
CA ALA A 369 7.82 -14.75 21.15
C ALA A 369 6.84 -15.24 22.23
N ALA A 370 5.54 -15.16 21.97
CA ALA A 370 4.49 -15.67 22.86
C ALA A 370 4.24 -17.19 22.73
N GLY A 371 4.88 -17.87 21.78
CA GLY A 371 4.66 -19.29 21.53
C GLY A 371 3.25 -19.62 21.02
N ILE A 372 2.59 -18.68 20.33
CA ILE A 372 1.22 -18.84 19.81
C ILE A 372 1.30 -19.35 18.38
N PRO A 373 0.83 -20.57 18.05
CA PRO A 373 0.81 -21.07 16.69
C PRO A 373 -0.14 -20.26 15.81
N PHE A 374 0.29 -19.93 14.59
CA PHE A 374 -0.51 -19.15 13.65
C PHE A 374 -0.29 -19.60 12.21
N LEU A 375 -1.21 -19.15 11.35
CA LEU A 375 -1.15 -19.16 9.90
C LEU A 375 -1.19 -17.70 9.44
N SER A 376 -0.67 -17.42 8.24
CA SER A 376 -0.73 -16.09 7.66
C SER A 376 -1.01 -16.11 6.16
N CYS A 377 -1.58 -15.02 5.66
CA CYS A 377 -1.73 -14.77 4.23
C CYS A 377 -1.55 -13.29 3.90
N ILE A 378 -1.07 -13.00 2.70
CA ILE A 378 -0.92 -11.65 2.18
C ILE A 378 -1.75 -11.52 0.90
N THR A 379 -2.56 -10.46 0.83
CA THR A 379 -3.34 -10.10 -0.35
C THR A 379 -3.00 -8.69 -0.82
N HIS A 380 -3.16 -8.46 -2.12
CA HIS A 380 -2.99 -7.15 -2.73
C HIS A 380 -4.24 -6.83 -3.56
N SER A 381 -5.10 -5.97 -3.03
CA SER A 381 -6.40 -5.64 -3.63
C SER A 381 -6.50 -4.14 -3.94
N GLY A 382 -7.37 -3.74 -4.85
CA GLY A 382 -7.64 -2.31 -5.07
C GLY A 382 -8.38 -1.67 -3.87
N SER A 383 -8.11 -0.40 -3.57
CA SER A 383 -8.79 0.38 -2.54
C SER A 383 -10.28 0.52 -2.88
N HIS A 384 -10.60 0.64 -4.16
CA HIS A 384 -11.94 0.59 -4.73
C HIS A 384 -11.93 -0.05 -6.13
N ALA A 385 -13.07 0.00 -6.83
CA ALA A 385 -13.24 -0.66 -8.13
C ALA A 385 -12.19 -0.19 -9.15
N SER A 386 -11.46 -1.13 -9.75
CA SER A 386 -10.30 -0.82 -10.60
C SER A 386 -10.62 -0.03 -11.86
N TYR A 387 -11.86 -0.10 -12.36
CA TYR A 387 -12.31 0.68 -13.50
C TYR A 387 -12.67 2.13 -13.14
N TYR A 388 -12.81 2.44 -11.85
CA TYR A 388 -13.06 3.81 -11.39
C TYR A 388 -11.71 4.53 -11.15
N PRO A 389 -11.56 5.79 -11.58
CA PRO A 389 -10.30 6.52 -11.45
C PRO A 389 -9.74 6.55 -10.02
N GLY A 390 -8.41 6.60 -9.91
CA GLY A 390 -7.72 6.77 -8.63
C GLY A 390 -7.58 5.52 -7.76
N ALA A 391 -8.02 4.33 -8.22
CA ALA A 391 -7.89 3.09 -7.45
C ALA A 391 -6.42 2.78 -7.13
N LYS A 392 -6.08 2.71 -5.84
CA LYS A 392 -4.73 2.40 -5.35
C LYS A 392 -4.67 0.97 -4.82
N GLN A 393 -3.50 0.38 -4.77
CA GLN A 393 -3.37 -0.94 -4.17
C GLN A 393 -3.28 -0.84 -2.64
N VAL A 394 -3.94 -1.77 -1.96
CA VAL A 394 -3.84 -2.02 -0.51
C VAL A 394 -3.29 -3.42 -0.32
N SER A 395 -2.12 -3.51 0.31
CA SER A 395 -1.51 -4.76 0.74
C SER A 395 -1.99 -5.08 2.15
N ILE A 396 -2.64 -6.23 2.36
CA ILE A 396 -3.12 -6.67 3.67
C ILE A 396 -2.44 -7.99 4.04
N LYS A 397 -1.83 -8.02 5.22
CA LYS A 397 -1.40 -9.26 5.88
C LYS A 397 -2.37 -9.59 7.00
N LEU A 398 -2.82 -10.84 7.07
CA LEU A 398 -3.68 -11.35 8.13
C LEU A 398 -3.02 -12.53 8.82
N LEU A 399 -3.07 -12.54 10.15
CA LEU A 399 -2.56 -13.60 11.01
C LEU A 399 -3.73 -14.23 11.77
N PHE A 400 -3.82 -15.55 11.77
CA PHE A 400 -4.97 -16.27 12.33
C PHE A 400 -4.59 -17.67 12.83
N THR A 401 -5.41 -18.24 13.71
CA THR A 401 -5.22 -19.61 14.22
C THR A 401 -5.76 -20.65 13.24
N ALA A 402 -5.39 -21.92 13.41
CA ALA A 402 -6.02 -23.04 12.68
C ALA A 402 -7.53 -23.21 12.95
N ALA A 403 -8.06 -22.57 14.00
CA ALA A 403 -9.49 -22.51 14.30
C ALA A 403 -10.16 -21.24 13.73
N GLY A 404 -9.45 -20.43 12.95
CA GLY A 404 -9.98 -19.23 12.30
C GLY A 404 -10.07 -17.98 13.17
N LYS A 405 -9.69 -18.03 14.45
CA LYS A 405 -9.56 -16.82 15.29
C LYS A 405 -8.50 -15.87 14.70
N ILE A 406 -8.86 -14.60 14.51
CA ILE A 406 -7.97 -13.55 14.01
C ILE A 406 -7.01 -13.12 15.14
N LEU A 407 -5.72 -13.08 14.85
CA LEU A 407 -4.63 -12.75 15.79
C LEU A 407 -3.99 -11.38 15.51
N GLY A 408 -4.13 -10.87 14.29
CA GLY A 408 -3.63 -9.56 13.93
C GLY A 408 -3.75 -9.31 12.44
N ALA A 409 -3.66 -8.04 12.06
CA ALA A 409 -3.63 -7.61 10.68
C ALA A 409 -2.72 -6.40 10.50
N GLN A 410 -2.16 -6.29 9.31
CA GLN A 410 -1.32 -5.18 8.88
C GLN A 410 -1.77 -4.75 7.49
N ALA A 411 -1.74 -3.46 7.22
CA ALA A 411 -2.08 -2.94 5.90
C ALA A 411 -1.18 -1.76 5.52
N VAL A 412 -0.76 -1.75 4.25
CA VAL A 412 0.04 -0.67 3.66
C VAL A 412 -0.51 -0.34 2.27
N GLY A 413 -0.68 0.94 1.98
CA GLY A 413 -1.22 1.44 0.72
C GLY A 413 -1.47 2.94 0.75
N ALA A 414 -1.69 3.55 -0.41
CA ALA A 414 -1.87 5.00 -0.50
C ALA A 414 -3.31 5.48 -0.24
N ASP A 415 -4.29 4.55 -0.19
CA ASP A 415 -5.70 4.89 -0.01
C ASP A 415 -6.46 3.72 0.64
N GLY A 416 -7.43 4.05 1.50
CA GLY A 416 -8.37 3.10 2.12
C GLY A 416 -7.73 2.07 3.07
N VAL A 417 -6.55 2.33 3.63
CA VAL A 417 -5.85 1.47 4.60
C VAL A 417 -6.50 1.55 5.99
N ASP A 418 -6.76 2.78 6.44
CA ASP A 418 -7.48 3.13 7.67
C ASP A 418 -8.77 2.33 7.82
N LYS A 419 -9.64 2.39 6.80
CA LYS A 419 -10.92 1.67 6.75
C LYS A 419 -10.75 0.16 6.94
N ARG A 420 -9.74 -0.44 6.32
CA ARG A 420 -9.52 -1.89 6.35
C ARG A 420 -9.04 -2.34 7.73
N ILE A 421 -8.13 -1.57 8.33
CA ILE A 421 -7.65 -1.87 9.68
C ILE A 421 -8.74 -1.63 10.73
N ASP A 422 -9.57 -0.60 10.60
CA ASP A 422 -10.69 -0.36 11.52
C ASP A 422 -11.74 -1.47 11.48
N VAL A 423 -12.08 -1.96 10.28
CA VAL A 423 -13.00 -3.11 10.12
C VAL A 423 -12.41 -4.36 10.76
N ILE A 424 -11.13 -4.66 10.52
CA ILE A 424 -10.50 -5.87 11.08
C ILE A 424 -10.29 -5.73 12.61
N ALA A 425 -9.92 -4.55 13.11
CA ALA A 425 -9.81 -4.29 14.54
C ALA A 425 -11.18 -4.47 15.24
N THR A 426 -12.26 -4.01 14.60
CA THR A 426 -13.63 -4.23 15.06
C THR A 426 -14.01 -5.71 15.06
N ALA A 427 -13.65 -6.43 14.00
CA ALA A 427 -13.87 -7.88 13.91
C ALA A 427 -13.13 -8.65 15.02
N ILE A 428 -11.85 -8.33 15.27
CA ILE A 428 -11.08 -8.91 16.38
C ILE A 428 -11.75 -8.59 17.72
N HIS A 429 -12.16 -7.34 17.94
CA HIS A 429 -12.82 -6.93 19.18
C HIS A 429 -14.17 -7.65 19.39
N GLY A 430 -14.92 -7.88 18.30
CA GLY A 430 -16.19 -8.62 18.29
C GLY A 430 -16.03 -10.14 18.40
N GLY A 431 -14.80 -10.66 18.38
CA GLY A 431 -14.54 -12.11 18.43
C GLY A 431 -14.86 -12.84 17.12
N LEU A 432 -14.94 -12.10 16.00
CA LEU A 432 -15.17 -12.69 14.68
C LEU A 432 -13.94 -13.48 14.20
N THR A 433 -14.21 -14.46 13.35
CA THR A 433 -13.24 -15.35 12.73
C THR A 433 -12.94 -14.91 11.28
N VAL A 434 -11.96 -15.56 10.64
CA VAL A 434 -11.67 -15.34 9.22
C VAL A 434 -12.81 -15.77 8.29
N GLU A 435 -13.68 -16.69 8.73
CA GLU A 435 -14.88 -17.09 7.99
C GLU A 435 -15.91 -15.95 8.01
N ASP A 436 -16.13 -15.32 9.17
CA ASP A 436 -17.03 -14.17 9.29
C ASP A 436 -16.59 -12.99 8.41
N LEU A 437 -15.28 -12.80 8.18
CA LEU A 437 -14.77 -11.79 7.25
C LEU A 437 -15.30 -11.98 5.81
N THR A 438 -15.64 -13.20 5.43
CA THR A 438 -16.18 -13.51 4.10
C THR A 438 -17.64 -13.05 3.93
N ASP A 439 -18.36 -12.90 5.04
CA ASP A 439 -19.78 -12.57 5.10
C ASP A 439 -20.05 -11.09 5.45
N LEU A 440 -19.01 -10.31 5.76
CA LEU A 440 -19.17 -8.88 6.05
C LEU A 440 -19.74 -8.12 4.83
N GLU A 441 -20.98 -7.65 4.98
CA GLU A 441 -21.65 -6.77 4.03
C GLU A 441 -21.17 -5.31 4.24
N LEU A 442 -20.12 -4.93 3.50
CA LEU A 442 -19.53 -3.59 3.56
C LEU A 442 -20.11 -2.68 2.48
N ALA A 443 -20.13 -1.37 2.75
CA ALA A 443 -20.67 -0.38 1.82
C ALA A 443 -19.91 -0.38 0.48
N TYR A 444 -20.64 -0.58 -0.62
CA TYR A 444 -20.09 -0.61 -1.97
C TYR A 444 -20.74 0.41 -2.90
N ALA A 445 -19.90 1.28 -3.45
CA ALA A 445 -20.06 1.91 -4.74
C ALA A 445 -18.65 2.08 -5.37
N PRO A 446 -18.53 2.25 -6.70
CA PRO A 446 -17.23 2.28 -7.38
C PRO A 446 -16.17 3.23 -6.81
N PRO A 447 -16.50 4.43 -6.28
CA PRO A 447 -15.51 5.33 -5.69
C PRO A 447 -14.97 4.90 -4.32
N PHE A 448 -15.60 3.95 -3.64
CA PHE A 448 -15.33 3.66 -2.23
C PHE A 448 -14.85 2.23 -1.97
N SER A 449 -15.32 1.26 -2.75
CA SER A 449 -14.90 -0.14 -2.59
C SER A 449 -15.08 -0.92 -3.90
N SER A 450 -14.91 -2.22 -3.83
CA SER A 450 -15.26 -3.21 -4.85
C SER A 450 -16.42 -4.07 -4.36
N ALA A 451 -17.09 -4.80 -5.27
CA ALA A 451 -18.18 -5.71 -4.90
C ALA A 451 -17.75 -6.77 -3.86
N LYS A 452 -16.45 -7.06 -3.79
CA LYS A 452 -15.80 -7.78 -2.69
C LYS A 452 -14.72 -6.87 -2.14
N ASP A 453 -14.87 -6.40 -0.91
CA ASP A 453 -13.89 -5.55 -0.27
C ASP A 453 -12.56 -6.31 -0.06
N PRO A 454 -11.40 -5.64 -0.04
CA PRO A 454 -10.14 -6.20 0.42
C PRO A 454 -10.23 -7.01 1.73
N VAL A 455 -11.10 -6.65 2.67
CA VAL A 455 -11.37 -7.45 3.88
C VAL A 455 -12.01 -8.80 3.52
N ASN A 456 -13.05 -8.83 2.68
CA ASN A 456 -13.67 -10.08 2.22
C ASN A 456 -12.66 -10.94 1.44
N MET A 457 -11.87 -10.32 0.56
CA MET A 457 -10.84 -11.01 -0.23
C MET A 457 -9.80 -11.69 0.66
N THR A 458 -9.38 -11.02 1.73
CA THR A 458 -8.46 -11.59 2.72
C THR A 458 -9.11 -12.73 3.50
N GLY A 459 -10.37 -12.59 3.90
CA GLY A 459 -11.17 -13.67 4.50
C GLY A 459 -11.27 -14.91 3.60
N TYR A 460 -11.53 -14.73 2.30
CA TYR A 460 -11.60 -15.85 1.35
C TYR A 460 -10.26 -16.59 1.23
N VAL A 461 -9.15 -15.85 1.17
CA VAL A 461 -7.81 -16.47 1.08
C VAL A 461 -7.48 -17.23 2.37
N ALA A 462 -7.73 -16.65 3.54
CA ALA A 462 -7.55 -17.30 4.83
C ALA A 462 -8.40 -18.58 4.97
N THR A 463 -9.68 -18.51 4.59
CA THR A 463 -10.61 -19.65 4.61
C THR A 463 -10.17 -20.74 3.63
N ASN A 464 -9.62 -20.41 2.47
CA ASN A 464 -9.06 -21.39 1.55
C ASN A 464 -7.85 -22.13 2.14
N ILE A 465 -7.03 -21.47 2.96
CA ILE A 465 -5.92 -22.09 3.69
C ILE A 465 -6.47 -23.03 4.76
N LEU A 466 -7.45 -22.60 5.57
CA LEU A 466 -8.07 -23.42 6.61
C LEU A 466 -8.71 -24.70 6.05
N ASN A 467 -9.45 -24.54 4.94
CA ASN A 467 -10.10 -25.65 4.24
C ASN A 467 -9.12 -26.49 3.42
N LYS A 468 -7.81 -26.23 3.51
CA LYS A 468 -6.74 -26.92 2.75
C LYS A 468 -6.98 -26.92 1.24
N SER A 469 -7.75 -25.96 0.76
CA SER A 469 -8.03 -25.72 -0.66
C SER A 469 -6.89 -25.01 -1.37
N VAL A 470 -5.96 -24.44 -0.60
CA VAL A 470 -4.65 -23.98 -1.04
C VAL A 470 -3.61 -24.29 0.02
N ALA A 471 -2.44 -24.76 -0.39
CA ALA A 471 -1.24 -24.79 0.44
C ALA A 471 -0.35 -23.64 -0.01
N THR A 472 0.12 -22.84 0.94
CA THR A 472 0.94 -21.66 0.66
C THR A 472 2.40 -21.89 1.07
N ILE A 473 3.27 -21.06 0.51
CA ILE A 473 4.66 -20.89 0.95
C ILE A 473 4.89 -19.39 1.14
N ASP A 474 5.60 -19.00 2.19
CA ASP A 474 6.02 -17.61 2.38
C ASP A 474 7.34 -17.31 1.64
N TRP A 475 7.70 -16.02 1.57
CA TRP A 475 8.86 -15.58 0.81
C TRP A 475 10.20 -16.02 1.44
N ARG A 476 10.28 -16.15 2.77
CA ARG A 476 11.50 -16.59 3.48
C ARG A 476 11.74 -18.07 3.24
N GLU A 477 10.69 -18.88 3.37
CA GLU A 477 10.77 -20.31 3.10
C GLU A 477 11.10 -20.57 1.63
N LEU A 478 10.50 -19.83 0.70
CA LEU A 478 10.86 -19.93 -0.72
C LEU A 478 12.33 -19.56 -0.94
N ARG A 479 12.81 -18.44 -0.37
CA ARG A 479 14.20 -18.01 -0.51
C ARG A 479 15.18 -19.08 0.02
N ALA A 480 14.92 -19.64 1.20
CA ALA A 480 15.74 -20.71 1.76
C ALA A 480 15.80 -21.95 0.84
N ASN A 481 14.67 -22.33 0.22
CA ASN A 481 14.62 -23.44 -0.73
C ASN A 481 15.35 -23.17 -2.05
N LEU A 482 15.50 -21.90 -2.44
CA LEU A 482 16.24 -21.49 -3.65
C LEU A 482 17.75 -21.37 -3.39
N ASP A 483 18.15 -21.07 -2.16
CA ASP A 483 19.56 -21.04 -1.75
C ASP A 483 20.15 -22.46 -1.60
N ASP A 484 19.30 -23.48 -1.43
CA ASP A 484 19.69 -24.90 -1.43
C ASP A 484 19.95 -25.41 -2.85
N LYS A 485 21.23 -25.71 -3.16
CA LYS A 485 21.67 -26.20 -4.47
C LYS A 485 21.18 -27.62 -4.80
N ASP A 486 20.80 -28.40 -3.80
CA ASP A 486 20.29 -29.77 -3.98
C ASP A 486 18.76 -29.82 -4.08
N SER A 487 18.10 -28.66 -4.01
CA SER A 487 16.65 -28.52 -4.09
C SER A 487 16.10 -28.99 -5.43
N LYS A 488 15.15 -29.94 -5.38
CA LYS A 488 14.38 -30.42 -6.55
C LYS A 488 13.14 -29.57 -6.81
N LEU A 489 13.05 -28.39 -6.22
CA LEU A 489 11.89 -27.52 -6.30
C LEU A 489 11.68 -27.02 -7.73
N GLN A 490 10.51 -27.28 -8.31
CA GLN A 490 10.06 -26.65 -9.54
C GLN A 490 9.40 -25.32 -9.22
N LEU A 491 10.06 -24.21 -9.55
CA LEU A 491 9.49 -22.88 -9.41
C LEU A 491 8.85 -22.43 -10.72
N ILE A 492 7.53 -22.25 -10.75
CA ILE A 492 6.77 -21.93 -11.96
C ILE A 492 6.14 -20.54 -11.85
N ASP A 493 6.54 -19.65 -12.74
CA ASP A 493 5.95 -18.34 -12.92
C ASP A 493 4.77 -18.44 -13.90
N VAL A 494 3.56 -18.20 -13.40
CA VAL A 494 2.32 -18.32 -14.20
C VAL A 494 1.78 -16.98 -14.71
N ARG A 495 2.62 -15.95 -14.67
CA ARG A 495 2.36 -14.64 -15.28
C ARG A 495 2.38 -14.70 -16.80
N THR A 496 2.06 -13.59 -17.47
CA THR A 496 2.18 -13.50 -18.93
C THR A 496 3.65 -13.48 -19.36
N THR A 497 3.93 -13.79 -20.63
CA THR A 497 5.31 -13.75 -21.17
C THR A 497 5.97 -12.39 -20.94
N ALA A 498 5.23 -11.31 -21.21
CA ALA A 498 5.75 -9.97 -21.02
C ALA A 498 6.12 -9.70 -19.54
N GLU A 499 5.23 -10.03 -18.59
CA GLU A 499 5.51 -9.96 -17.15
C GLU A 499 6.77 -10.71 -16.73
N PHE A 500 6.96 -11.92 -17.27
CA PHE A 500 8.14 -12.74 -16.98
C PHE A 500 9.42 -12.08 -17.53
N GLU A 501 9.35 -11.54 -18.74
CA GLU A 501 10.45 -10.81 -19.37
C GLU A 501 10.83 -9.53 -18.60
N PHE A 502 9.92 -8.87 -17.89
CA PHE A 502 10.27 -7.71 -17.05
C PHE A 502 11.13 -8.07 -15.84
N GLY A 503 11.04 -9.30 -15.36
CA GLY A 503 11.76 -9.75 -14.20
C GLY A 503 10.94 -10.78 -13.44
N SER A 504 11.60 -11.84 -13.01
CA SER A 504 11.00 -12.96 -12.30
C SER A 504 11.92 -13.41 -11.18
N ILE A 505 11.46 -14.33 -10.34
CA ILE A 505 12.29 -14.94 -9.32
C ILE A 505 13.38 -15.76 -10.02
N PRO A 506 14.66 -15.65 -9.63
CA PRO A 506 15.73 -16.45 -10.21
C PRO A 506 15.36 -17.94 -10.25
N THR A 507 15.75 -18.63 -11.31
CA THR A 507 15.46 -20.06 -11.58
C THR A 507 14.00 -20.41 -11.94
N ALA A 508 13.07 -19.46 -11.91
CA ALA A 508 11.69 -19.72 -12.28
C ALA A 508 11.54 -20.10 -13.77
N ARG A 509 10.79 -21.17 -14.04
CA ARG A 509 10.32 -21.53 -15.38
C ARG A 509 9.01 -20.82 -15.67
N HIS A 510 8.86 -20.28 -16.86
CA HIS A 510 7.65 -19.57 -17.27
C HIS A 510 6.64 -20.51 -17.94
N ILE A 511 5.40 -20.53 -17.42
CA ILE A 511 4.25 -21.17 -18.06
C ILE A 511 3.02 -20.31 -17.77
N ASP A 512 2.57 -19.51 -18.73
CA ASP A 512 1.36 -18.68 -18.58
C ASP A 512 0.17 -19.54 -18.10
N VAL A 513 -0.57 -19.05 -17.08
CA VAL A 513 -1.71 -19.75 -16.50
C VAL A 513 -2.76 -20.17 -17.55
N ASN A 514 -2.88 -19.43 -18.64
CA ASN A 514 -3.79 -19.73 -19.75
C ASN A 514 -3.35 -20.97 -20.54
N ASN A 515 -2.04 -21.19 -20.65
CA ASN A 515 -1.42 -22.31 -21.37
C ASN A 515 -1.10 -23.50 -20.45
N LEU A 516 -1.15 -23.32 -19.13
CA LEU A 516 -0.80 -24.33 -18.14
C LEU A 516 -1.52 -25.67 -18.35
N ARG A 517 -2.80 -25.66 -18.74
CA ARG A 517 -3.59 -26.89 -18.96
C ARG A 517 -3.07 -27.74 -20.13
N THR A 518 -2.53 -27.11 -21.16
CA THR A 518 -2.01 -27.79 -22.35
C THR A 518 -0.53 -28.14 -22.22
N GLN A 519 0.15 -27.62 -21.19
CA GLN A 519 1.60 -27.79 -20.94
C GLN A 519 1.90 -28.56 -19.65
N LEU A 520 0.92 -29.29 -19.08
CA LEU A 520 1.10 -30.04 -17.83
C LEU A 520 2.22 -31.08 -17.91
N GLN A 521 2.44 -31.66 -19.08
CA GLN A 521 3.48 -32.65 -19.35
C GLN A 521 4.91 -32.11 -19.20
N GLU A 522 5.09 -30.79 -19.17
CA GLU A 522 6.40 -30.15 -18.97
C GLU A 522 6.83 -30.10 -17.50
N LEU A 523 5.94 -30.48 -16.59
CA LEU A 523 6.12 -30.45 -15.14
C LEU A 523 6.15 -31.88 -14.58
N ASP A 524 7.05 -32.13 -13.63
CA ASP A 524 7.08 -33.40 -12.92
C ASP A 524 6.04 -33.41 -11.79
N PRO A 525 5.01 -34.29 -11.83
CA PRO A 525 3.99 -34.35 -10.79
C PRO A 525 4.48 -34.90 -9.44
N ASN A 526 5.66 -35.52 -9.40
CA ASN A 526 6.22 -36.14 -8.20
C ASN A 526 7.22 -35.24 -7.47
N SER A 527 7.73 -34.19 -8.12
CA SER A 527 8.66 -33.24 -7.51
C SER A 527 7.92 -32.08 -6.83
N PRO A 528 8.47 -31.53 -5.73
CA PRO A 528 7.92 -30.33 -5.10
C PRO A 528 7.79 -29.19 -6.13
N LEU A 529 6.66 -28.50 -6.10
CA LEU A 529 6.36 -27.45 -7.07
C LEU A 529 5.78 -26.22 -6.35
N VAL A 530 6.35 -25.05 -6.62
CA VAL A 530 5.80 -23.76 -6.20
C VAL A 530 5.35 -22.98 -7.42
N VAL A 531 4.07 -22.62 -7.45
CA VAL A 531 3.56 -21.65 -8.43
C VAL A 531 3.50 -20.27 -7.81
N PHE A 532 3.75 -19.26 -8.63
CA PHE A 532 3.47 -17.88 -8.24
C PHE A 532 2.99 -17.07 -9.44
N CYS A 533 2.28 -16.00 -9.14
CA CYS A 533 2.01 -14.95 -10.11
C CYS A 533 2.36 -13.60 -9.49
N GLN A 534 1.89 -12.49 -10.06
CA GLN A 534 2.19 -11.17 -9.54
C GLN A 534 1.74 -10.96 -8.07
N VAL A 535 0.49 -11.27 -7.76
CA VAL A 535 -0.15 -11.00 -6.45
C VAL A 535 -0.78 -12.24 -5.79
N GLY A 536 -0.44 -13.45 -6.25
CA GLY A 536 -0.95 -14.72 -5.73
C GLY A 536 -2.29 -15.23 -6.30
N ILE A 537 -3.11 -14.41 -6.96
CA ILE A 537 -4.45 -14.81 -7.48
C ILE A 537 -4.37 -15.81 -8.63
N ARG A 538 -3.62 -15.51 -9.69
CA ARG A 538 -3.41 -16.45 -10.82
C ARG A 538 -2.61 -17.68 -10.40
N GLY A 539 -1.69 -17.50 -9.44
CA GLY A 539 -0.98 -18.59 -8.78
C GLY A 539 -1.93 -19.55 -8.06
N TYR A 540 -2.94 -19.03 -7.35
CA TYR A 540 -4.00 -19.86 -6.76
C TYR A 540 -4.79 -20.64 -7.81
N LEU A 541 -5.14 -20.02 -8.95
CA LEU A 541 -5.79 -20.74 -10.04
C LEU A 541 -4.91 -21.87 -10.60
N ALA A 542 -3.62 -21.59 -10.84
CA ALA A 542 -2.65 -22.59 -11.27
C ALA A 542 -2.50 -23.74 -10.25
N TYR A 543 -2.43 -23.41 -8.96
CA TYR A 543 -2.42 -24.39 -7.87
C TYR A 543 -3.64 -25.33 -7.97
N ARG A 544 -4.85 -24.77 -8.15
CA ARG A 544 -6.09 -25.58 -8.24
C ARG A 544 -6.09 -26.49 -9.46
N ILE A 545 -5.62 -25.99 -10.61
CA ILE A 545 -5.46 -26.78 -11.84
C ILE A 545 -4.53 -27.97 -11.58
N LEU A 546 -3.35 -27.71 -11.02
CA LEU A 546 -2.33 -28.74 -10.78
C LEU A 546 -2.79 -29.78 -9.77
N LYS A 547 -3.35 -29.36 -8.63
CA LYS A 547 -3.89 -30.29 -7.61
C LYS A 547 -4.98 -31.21 -8.18
N GLN A 548 -5.89 -30.68 -9.01
CA GLN A 548 -6.96 -31.45 -9.63
C GLN A 548 -6.47 -32.36 -10.77
N ARG A 549 -5.25 -32.14 -11.26
CA ARG A 549 -4.58 -32.96 -12.28
C ARG A 549 -3.59 -33.97 -11.71
N GLY A 550 -3.62 -34.18 -10.38
CA GLY A 550 -2.87 -35.24 -9.71
C GLY A 550 -1.53 -34.80 -9.13
N PHE A 551 -1.15 -33.53 -9.21
CA PHE A 551 0.06 -33.03 -8.55
C PHE A 551 -0.15 -33.04 -7.02
N THR A 552 0.74 -33.70 -6.29
CA THR A 552 0.58 -33.92 -4.85
C THR A 552 1.25 -32.84 -4.01
N GLN A 553 2.43 -32.37 -4.44
CA GLN A 553 3.31 -31.45 -3.70
C GLN A 553 3.35 -30.04 -4.31
N VAL A 554 2.19 -29.40 -4.43
CA VAL A 554 2.08 -28.03 -4.97
C VAL A 554 1.90 -27.03 -3.85
N ARG A 555 2.54 -25.86 -3.94
CA ARG A 555 2.30 -24.69 -3.07
C ARG A 555 2.18 -23.41 -3.89
N ASN A 556 1.42 -22.44 -3.39
CA ASN A 556 1.28 -21.11 -3.97
C ASN A 556 2.06 -20.07 -3.15
N LEU A 557 2.86 -19.22 -3.78
CA LEU A 557 3.56 -18.14 -3.08
C LEU A 557 2.56 -17.08 -2.57
N SER A 558 2.47 -16.94 -1.25
CA SER A 558 1.63 -15.93 -0.59
C SER A 558 2.08 -14.52 -0.99
N GLY A 559 1.14 -13.64 -1.35
CA GLY A 559 1.46 -12.30 -1.89
C GLY A 559 2.10 -12.27 -3.29
N GLY A 560 2.51 -13.41 -3.83
CA GLY A 560 3.11 -13.52 -5.17
C GLY A 560 4.49 -12.85 -5.32
N TYR A 561 4.90 -12.63 -6.57
CA TYR A 561 6.16 -11.96 -6.93
C TYR A 561 6.29 -10.58 -6.28
N LYS A 562 5.17 -9.86 -6.13
CA LYS A 562 5.17 -8.50 -5.60
C LYS A 562 5.71 -8.45 -4.16
N THR A 563 5.12 -9.25 -3.26
CA THR A 563 5.63 -9.38 -1.88
C THR A 563 7.07 -9.87 -1.87
N TYR A 564 7.39 -10.93 -2.63
CA TYR A 564 8.75 -11.47 -2.69
C TYR A 564 9.76 -10.39 -3.09
N SER A 565 9.49 -9.66 -4.17
CA SER A 565 10.38 -8.63 -4.70
C SER A 565 10.65 -7.50 -3.69
N TRP A 566 9.65 -7.05 -2.93
CA TRP A 566 9.88 -6.04 -1.88
C TRP A 566 10.73 -6.61 -0.75
N ALA A 567 10.43 -7.84 -0.32
CA ALA A 567 11.10 -8.45 0.81
C ALA A 567 12.56 -8.85 0.54
N VAL A 568 12.95 -9.14 -0.71
CA VAL A 568 14.33 -9.53 -1.04
C VAL A 568 15.19 -8.39 -1.54
N ASP A 569 14.60 -7.24 -1.89
CA ASP A 569 15.35 -6.08 -2.37
C ASP A 569 16.28 -5.52 -1.27
N LYS A 570 17.26 -4.73 -1.68
CA LYS A 570 18.15 -4.06 -0.73
C LYS A 570 17.37 -2.93 -0.04
N GLN A 571 17.11 -3.10 1.27
CA GLN A 571 16.29 -2.16 2.04
C GLN A 571 17.01 -0.87 2.42
N SER A 572 18.32 -0.93 2.71
CA SER A 572 19.13 0.26 2.97
C SER A 572 19.66 0.87 1.67
N ASN A 573 19.59 2.20 1.58
CA ASN A 573 20.09 3.01 0.47
C ASN A 573 21.13 4.03 0.98
N PRO A 574 22.26 3.58 1.55
CA PRO A 574 23.28 4.50 2.05
C PRO A 574 23.99 5.22 0.91
N ASP A 575 24.54 6.38 1.24
CA ASP A 575 25.41 7.19 0.39
C ASP A 575 24.70 7.77 -0.84
N ILE A 576 23.40 8.10 -0.72
CA ILE A 576 22.66 8.80 -1.79
C ILE A 576 22.98 10.30 -1.83
N PHE A 577 23.54 10.85 -0.76
CA PHE A 577 23.90 12.25 -0.65
C PHE A 577 25.41 12.46 -0.77
N HIS A 578 25.81 13.42 -1.60
CA HIS A 578 27.16 13.98 -1.61
C HIS A 578 27.18 15.19 -0.67
N TYR A 579 27.64 14.99 0.58
CA TYR A 579 27.50 15.98 1.65
C TYR A 579 28.11 17.36 1.35
N ASP A 580 29.12 17.44 0.49
CA ASP A 580 29.78 18.70 0.12
C ASP A 580 28.95 19.55 -0.87
N ASP A 581 27.96 18.94 -1.55
CA ASP A 581 27.15 19.57 -2.59
C ASP A 581 25.68 19.81 -2.16
N LEU A 582 25.32 19.44 -0.93
CA LEU A 582 23.94 19.54 -0.46
C LEU A 582 23.50 21.00 -0.29
N LYS A 583 22.36 21.32 -0.90
CA LYS A 583 21.65 22.59 -0.76
C LYS A 583 20.22 22.32 -0.31
N LEU A 584 19.58 23.34 0.23
CA LEU A 584 18.15 23.30 0.51
C LEU A 584 17.42 23.09 -0.82
N ARG A 585 16.45 22.16 -0.83
CA ARG A 585 15.65 21.92 -2.04
C ARG A 585 14.82 23.16 -2.35
N ASP A 586 14.65 23.42 -3.64
CA ASP A 586 13.92 24.61 -4.09
C ASP A 586 12.46 24.56 -3.58
N PRO A 587 11.92 25.64 -3.00
CA PRO A 587 10.55 25.65 -2.50
C PRO A 587 9.51 25.28 -3.55
N ASP A 588 9.71 25.62 -4.82
CA ASP A 588 8.81 25.26 -5.92
C ASP A 588 8.93 23.77 -6.26
N GLU A 589 10.12 23.15 -6.11
CA GLU A 589 10.29 21.70 -6.24
C GLU A 589 9.59 20.95 -5.09
N VAL A 590 9.73 21.47 -3.86
CA VAL A 590 9.07 20.94 -2.67
C VAL A 590 7.55 21.09 -2.78
N GLU A 591 7.07 22.26 -3.21
CA GLU A 591 5.64 22.51 -3.40
C GLU A 591 5.09 21.72 -4.60
N ALA A 592 5.85 21.50 -5.67
CA ALA A 592 5.44 20.62 -6.76
C ALA A 592 5.27 19.18 -6.27
N GLU A 593 6.20 18.69 -5.44
CA GLU A 593 6.13 17.36 -4.82
C GLU A 593 4.95 17.23 -3.83
N ARG A 594 4.66 18.29 -3.06
CA ARG A 594 3.51 18.37 -2.13
C ARG A 594 2.16 18.49 -2.87
N SER A 595 2.08 19.40 -3.85
CA SER A 595 0.87 19.73 -4.60
C SER A 595 0.53 18.71 -5.70
N GLY A 596 1.49 17.86 -6.07
CA GLY A 596 1.32 16.78 -7.05
C GLY A 596 1.33 17.28 -8.50
N SER A 597 2.11 18.32 -8.80
CA SER A 597 2.16 18.97 -10.12
C SER A 597 3.48 18.64 -10.84
N CYS A 598 3.47 17.64 -11.71
CA CYS A 598 4.62 17.31 -12.56
C CYS A 598 5.00 18.41 -13.56
N ALA A 599 4.14 19.41 -13.76
CA ALA A 599 4.33 20.45 -14.78
C ALA A 599 5.62 21.27 -14.59
N VAL A 600 6.10 21.45 -13.36
CA VAL A 600 7.28 22.29 -13.08
C VAL A 600 8.59 21.53 -13.38
N SER A 601 8.67 20.25 -13.04
CA SER A 601 9.89 19.44 -13.29
C SER A 601 10.07 19.05 -14.76
N ALA A 602 8.98 18.82 -15.48
CA ALA A 602 9.04 18.60 -16.93
C ALA A 602 9.49 19.88 -17.67
N ALA A 603 9.05 21.06 -17.21
CA ALA A 603 9.44 22.34 -17.81
C ALA A 603 10.93 22.68 -17.62
N LEU A 604 11.51 22.37 -16.46
CA LEU A 604 12.94 22.58 -16.17
C LEU A 604 13.88 21.64 -16.96
N ILE A 605 13.43 20.42 -17.28
CA ILE A 605 14.21 19.45 -18.08
C ILE A 605 14.04 19.71 -19.59
N ALA A 606 12.87 20.16 -20.02
CA ALA A 606 12.58 20.51 -21.41
C ALA A 606 13.28 21.81 -21.86
N SER A 607 13.61 22.72 -20.96
CA SER A 607 14.32 23.96 -21.31
C SER A 607 15.77 23.75 -21.76
N ASP A 608 16.38 22.60 -21.44
CA ASP A 608 17.80 22.32 -21.73
C ASP A 608 18.02 21.39 -22.94
N THR A 609 16.98 20.72 -23.45
CA THR A 609 17.09 19.83 -24.61
C THR A 609 15.85 19.93 -25.49
N ASN A 610 16.02 20.15 -26.79
CA ASN A 610 14.98 20.29 -27.81
C ASN A 610 14.22 18.96 -28.09
N SER A 611 13.78 18.25 -27.04
CA SER A 611 13.21 16.89 -27.05
C SER A 611 11.69 16.93 -26.87
N GLU A 612 10.93 16.21 -27.72
CA GLU A 612 9.47 16.11 -27.61
C GLU A 612 9.08 15.24 -26.39
N LEU A 613 8.08 15.71 -25.62
CA LEU A 613 7.59 15.05 -24.40
C LEU A 613 6.23 14.40 -24.64
N HIS A 614 6.19 13.07 -24.53
CA HIS A 614 4.96 12.28 -24.61
C HIS A 614 4.46 11.95 -23.22
N VAL A 615 3.14 12.07 -23.00
CA VAL A 615 2.52 11.80 -21.69
C VAL A 615 1.63 10.56 -21.78
N LEU A 616 1.85 9.61 -20.87
CA LEU A 616 1.15 8.34 -20.79
C LEU A 616 0.44 8.18 -19.45
N ASN A 617 -0.89 8.17 -19.47
CA ASN A 617 -1.69 7.88 -18.30
C ASN A 617 -1.93 6.36 -18.16
N ALA A 618 -1.33 5.75 -17.15
CA ALA A 618 -1.53 4.37 -16.72
C ALA A 618 -2.23 4.25 -15.35
N VAL A 619 -2.95 5.29 -14.92
CA VAL A 619 -3.72 5.31 -13.68
C VAL A 619 -4.91 4.36 -13.74
N GLY A 620 -5.20 3.68 -12.63
CA GLY A 620 -6.22 2.64 -12.53
C GLY A 620 -5.74 1.27 -13.03
N LEU A 621 -4.66 1.23 -13.83
CA LEU A 621 -4.02 -0.01 -14.20
C LEU A 621 -3.20 -0.54 -13.02
N GLN A 622 -3.36 -1.83 -12.74
CA GLN A 622 -2.58 -2.56 -11.74
C GLN A 622 -1.59 -3.46 -12.47
N CYS A 623 -0.51 -3.88 -11.79
CA CYS A 623 0.49 -4.76 -12.40
C CYS A 623 -0.16 -5.95 -13.16
N PRO A 624 0.16 -6.15 -14.45
CA PRO A 624 1.29 -5.55 -15.18
C PRO A 624 0.96 -4.34 -16.06
N GLY A 625 -0.29 -3.86 -15.99
CA GLY A 625 -0.83 -2.87 -16.91
C GLY A 625 0.04 -1.62 -17.10
N PRO A 626 0.53 -0.96 -16.05
CA PRO A 626 1.37 0.24 -16.21
C PRO A 626 2.65 -0.01 -16.99
N ILE A 627 3.41 -1.03 -16.62
CA ILE A 627 4.68 -1.38 -17.27
C ILE A 627 4.48 -1.81 -18.73
N MET A 628 3.43 -2.59 -19.02
CA MET A 628 3.08 -2.96 -20.38
C MET A 628 2.76 -1.75 -21.24
N LYS A 629 1.99 -0.81 -20.69
CA LYS A 629 1.64 0.42 -21.38
C LYS A 629 2.89 1.28 -21.64
N THR A 630 3.80 1.36 -20.66
CA THR A 630 5.11 2.04 -20.80
C THR A 630 5.95 1.42 -21.89
N TYR A 631 6.09 0.09 -21.92
CA TYR A 631 6.87 -0.62 -22.93
C TYR A 631 6.34 -0.34 -24.34
N ASN A 632 5.02 -0.46 -24.55
CA ASN A 632 4.41 -0.18 -25.84
C ASN A 632 4.62 1.27 -26.27
N ALA A 633 4.43 2.23 -25.35
CA ALA A 633 4.65 3.65 -25.63
C ALA A 633 6.13 3.95 -25.95
N MET A 634 7.08 3.41 -25.18
CA MET A 634 8.52 3.61 -25.40
C MET A 634 9.06 2.96 -26.68
N ASN A 635 8.37 1.95 -27.22
CA ASN A 635 8.71 1.37 -28.52
C ASN A 635 8.21 2.21 -29.70
N ALA A 636 7.19 3.05 -29.47
CA ALA A 636 6.67 3.97 -30.48
C ALA A 636 7.43 5.30 -30.55
N LEU A 637 8.37 5.55 -29.63
CA LEU A 637 9.18 6.78 -29.58
C LEU A 637 10.49 6.66 -30.37
N GLU A 638 10.91 7.75 -30.98
CA GLU A 638 12.23 7.93 -31.60
C GLU A 638 13.33 8.16 -30.54
N ALA A 639 14.58 7.91 -30.89
CA ALA A 639 15.70 8.09 -29.99
C ALA A 639 15.88 9.57 -29.59
N GLY A 640 16.01 9.81 -28.28
CA GLY A 640 16.12 11.15 -27.71
C GLY A 640 14.79 11.70 -27.16
N GLU A 641 13.64 11.17 -27.60
CA GLU A 641 12.31 11.58 -27.11
C GLU A 641 12.07 11.16 -25.65
N LEU A 642 11.19 11.90 -24.99
CA LEU A 642 10.85 11.74 -23.58
C LEU A 642 9.46 11.12 -23.41
N LEU A 643 9.32 10.18 -22.47
CA LEU A 643 8.03 9.65 -22.04
C LEU A 643 7.83 9.91 -20.54
N GLU A 644 6.80 10.67 -20.21
CA GLU A 644 6.27 10.76 -18.86
C GLU A 644 5.17 9.71 -18.68
N VAL A 645 5.29 8.82 -17.70
CA VAL A 645 4.27 7.81 -17.38
C VAL A 645 3.75 8.03 -15.98
N THR A 646 2.43 8.19 -15.83
CA THR A 646 1.75 8.25 -14.54
C THR A 646 1.02 6.93 -14.24
N ALA A 647 1.34 6.25 -13.14
CA ALA A 647 0.73 4.98 -12.74
C ALA A 647 0.19 5.03 -11.30
N SER A 648 -0.84 4.25 -10.97
CA SER A 648 -1.34 4.12 -9.58
C SER A 648 -0.82 2.89 -8.83
N ASP A 649 0.13 2.16 -9.44
CA ASP A 649 0.78 1.01 -8.82
C ASP A 649 2.04 1.46 -8.05
N PRO A 650 2.11 1.30 -6.71
CA PRO A 650 3.29 1.68 -5.92
C PRO A 650 4.57 0.94 -6.32
N ALA A 651 4.48 -0.25 -6.92
CA ALA A 651 5.66 -0.98 -7.38
C ALA A 651 6.20 -0.47 -8.73
N PHE A 652 5.46 0.38 -9.44
CA PHE A 652 5.82 0.84 -10.78
C PHE A 652 7.18 1.54 -10.82
N GLY A 653 7.49 2.35 -9.80
CA GLY A 653 8.73 3.13 -9.73
C GLY A 653 9.97 2.24 -9.67
N ARG A 654 9.88 1.11 -8.95
CA ARG A 654 10.92 0.08 -8.95
C ARG A 654 10.93 -0.72 -10.25
N ASP A 655 9.77 -1.21 -10.66
CA ASP A 655 9.63 -2.07 -11.84
C ASP A 655 10.18 -1.37 -13.11
N VAL A 656 9.99 -0.05 -13.22
CA VAL A 656 10.51 0.74 -14.34
C VAL A 656 12.03 0.95 -14.29
N ARG A 657 12.68 1.03 -13.11
CA ARG A 657 14.16 1.12 -13.06
C ARG A 657 14.80 -0.19 -13.48
N ALA A 658 14.23 -1.30 -13.01
CA ALA A 658 14.67 -2.63 -13.43
C ALA A 658 14.51 -2.80 -14.95
N TRP A 659 13.37 -2.35 -15.49
CA TRP A 659 13.11 -2.35 -16.92
C TRP A 659 14.08 -1.46 -17.71
N ALA A 660 14.23 -0.19 -17.33
CA ALA A 660 15.10 0.77 -18.02
C ALA A 660 16.56 0.27 -18.05
N LYS A 661 17.05 -0.29 -16.93
CA LYS A 661 18.37 -0.94 -16.86
C LYS A 661 18.50 -2.11 -17.82
N LYS A 662 17.44 -2.92 -17.99
CA LYS A 662 17.44 -4.08 -18.88
C LYS A 662 17.33 -3.70 -20.35
N THR A 663 16.55 -2.68 -20.69
CA THR A 663 16.34 -2.24 -22.07
C THR A 663 17.36 -1.21 -22.55
N GLY A 664 18.18 -0.65 -21.65
CA GLY A 664 19.15 0.39 -21.97
C GLY A 664 18.55 1.79 -22.16
N ASN A 665 17.27 1.98 -21.82
CA ASN A 665 16.65 3.31 -21.84
C ASN A 665 17.12 4.13 -20.63
N ASN A 666 17.23 5.44 -20.79
CA ASN A 666 17.64 6.32 -19.70
C ASN A 666 16.43 6.64 -18.81
N LEU A 667 16.48 6.21 -17.56
CA LEU A 667 15.54 6.64 -16.53
C LEU A 667 16.01 8.00 -15.98
N LEU A 668 15.27 9.06 -16.29
CA LEU A 668 15.62 10.42 -15.88
C LEU A 668 15.09 10.74 -14.48
N SER A 669 13.87 10.34 -14.17
CA SER A 669 13.29 10.53 -12.84
C SER A 669 12.20 9.50 -12.53
N VAL A 670 12.04 9.21 -11.24
CA VAL A 670 10.90 8.50 -10.66
C VAL A 670 10.45 9.32 -9.48
N LYS A 671 9.20 9.74 -9.49
CA LYS A 671 8.55 10.47 -8.41
C LYS A 671 7.33 9.69 -7.96
N ALA A 672 7.09 9.63 -6.65
CA ALA A 672 5.85 9.11 -6.11
C ALA A 672 5.09 10.28 -5.47
N GLU A 673 3.83 10.50 -5.84
CA GLU A 673 3.01 11.64 -5.41
C GLU A 673 1.53 11.24 -5.32
N LYS A 674 0.87 11.43 -4.17
CA LYS A 674 -0.55 11.09 -3.93
C LYS A 674 -0.88 9.63 -4.31
N GLY A 675 0.06 8.73 -4.03
CA GLY A 675 0.01 7.32 -4.38
C GLY A 675 0.05 7.04 -5.88
N LEU A 676 0.33 8.04 -6.71
CA LEU A 676 0.70 7.87 -8.11
C LEU A 676 2.22 7.79 -8.19
N VAL A 677 2.74 7.05 -9.15
CA VAL A 677 4.15 7.06 -9.51
C VAL A 677 4.26 7.68 -10.88
N VAL A 678 5.00 8.78 -10.99
CA VAL A 678 5.31 9.46 -12.23
C VAL A 678 6.76 9.21 -12.60
N VAL A 679 6.98 8.78 -13.83
CA VAL A 679 8.29 8.34 -14.31
C VAL A 679 8.62 9.11 -15.58
N LEU A 680 9.81 9.69 -15.65
CA LEU A 680 10.33 10.28 -16.88
C LEU A 680 11.43 9.39 -17.46
N LEU A 681 11.22 8.92 -18.68
CA LEU A 681 12.13 8.09 -19.44
C LEU A 681 12.60 8.86 -20.68
N ARG A 682 13.84 8.62 -21.10
CA ARG A 682 14.36 9.03 -22.41
C ARG A 682 14.68 7.79 -23.23
N LYS A 683 14.15 7.74 -24.44
CA LYS A 683 14.51 6.70 -25.42
C LYS A 683 15.98 6.85 -25.77
N VAL A 684 16.72 5.76 -25.65
CA VAL A 684 18.11 5.70 -26.12
C VAL A 684 18.14 4.83 -27.36
N ASP A 685 18.91 5.26 -28.35
CA ASP A 685 19.31 4.40 -29.47
C ASP A 685 20.26 3.34 -28.91
N VAL A 686 19.69 2.20 -28.51
CA VAL A 686 20.51 1.06 -28.10
C VAL A 686 20.90 0.33 -29.38
N ALA A 687 22.17 0.50 -29.78
CA ALA A 687 22.80 -0.41 -30.72
C ALA A 687 22.58 -1.85 -30.21
N PRO A 688 22.19 -2.80 -31.07
CA PRO A 688 21.75 -4.11 -30.62
C PRO A 688 22.85 -4.77 -29.81
N VAL A 689 22.58 -5.03 -28.52
CA VAL A 689 23.35 -5.99 -27.76
C VAL A 689 23.27 -7.29 -28.54
N VAL A 690 24.43 -7.79 -28.95
CA VAL A 690 24.59 -9.05 -29.67
C VAL A 690 24.04 -10.18 -28.78
N SER A 691 22.74 -10.42 -28.90
CA SER A 691 22.10 -11.66 -28.53
C SER A 691 22.06 -12.50 -29.80
N THR A 692 22.69 -13.67 -29.73
CA THR A 692 22.63 -14.69 -30.77
C THR A 692 21.21 -14.86 -31.27
N THR A 693 21.08 -14.71 -32.58
CA THR A 693 19.86 -14.71 -33.38
C THR A 693 18.99 -15.94 -33.13
N VAL A 694 17.75 -15.70 -32.71
CA VAL A 694 16.61 -16.47 -33.18
C VAL A 694 15.62 -15.44 -33.72
N ALA A 695 15.34 -15.49 -35.02
CA ALA A 695 14.39 -14.60 -35.67
C ALA A 695 13.01 -14.78 -35.01
N THR A 696 12.55 -13.77 -34.27
CA THR A 696 11.22 -13.77 -33.68
C THR A 696 10.21 -13.49 -34.79
N LYS A 697 9.38 -14.49 -35.07
CA LYS A 697 8.24 -14.39 -36.00
C LYS A 697 7.19 -13.44 -35.39
N ASP A 698 6.91 -12.33 -36.05
CA ASP A 698 5.98 -11.30 -35.53
C ASP A 698 4.82 -10.97 -36.49
N LYS A 699 4.76 -11.64 -37.65
CA LYS A 699 3.68 -11.50 -38.64
C LYS A 699 2.39 -12.19 -38.16
N LEU A 700 1.22 -11.66 -38.55
CA LEU A 700 -0.09 -12.31 -38.36
C LEU A 700 -0.60 -12.82 -39.71
N THR A 701 -0.93 -14.11 -39.77
CA THR A 701 -1.61 -14.68 -40.94
C THR A 701 -3.01 -15.16 -40.59
N LEU A 702 -4.01 -14.77 -41.36
CA LEU A 702 -5.39 -15.24 -41.22
C LEU A 702 -5.79 -16.08 -42.43
N VAL A 703 -6.39 -17.24 -42.22
CA VAL A 703 -7.15 -17.95 -43.24
C VAL A 703 -8.59 -17.53 -43.12
N VAL A 704 -9.13 -16.90 -44.17
CA VAL A 704 -10.54 -16.51 -44.26
C VAL A 704 -11.25 -17.54 -45.13
N PHE A 705 -12.01 -18.43 -44.49
CA PHE A 705 -12.69 -19.54 -45.15
C PHE A 705 -14.19 -19.27 -45.38
N SER A 706 -14.81 -18.47 -44.52
CA SER A 706 -16.26 -18.24 -44.49
C SER A 706 -16.63 -16.88 -45.08
N ASP A 707 -17.81 -16.79 -45.69
CA ASP A 707 -18.49 -15.56 -46.13
C ASP A 707 -19.59 -15.09 -45.16
N ASP A 708 -19.78 -15.77 -44.02
CA ASP A 708 -20.71 -15.33 -42.97
C ASP A 708 -20.26 -13.98 -42.40
N LEU A 709 -21.17 -13.01 -42.36
CA LEU A 709 -20.87 -11.62 -42.01
C LEU A 709 -20.16 -11.48 -40.65
N ASP A 710 -20.56 -12.24 -39.63
CA ASP A 710 -19.95 -12.18 -38.29
C ASP A 710 -18.51 -12.72 -38.26
N LYS A 711 -18.20 -13.74 -39.06
CA LYS A 711 -16.83 -14.29 -39.19
C LYS A 711 -15.95 -13.40 -40.05
N VAL A 712 -16.48 -12.86 -41.14
CA VAL A 712 -15.77 -11.88 -41.98
C VAL A 712 -15.44 -10.64 -41.16
N MET A 713 -16.40 -10.11 -40.40
CA MET A 713 -16.15 -9.00 -39.47
C MET A 713 -15.07 -9.33 -38.44
N ALA A 714 -15.08 -10.53 -37.84
CA ALA A 714 -14.04 -10.93 -36.91
C ALA A 714 -12.65 -10.96 -37.58
N SER A 715 -12.53 -11.55 -38.77
CA SER A 715 -11.28 -11.56 -39.56
C SER A 715 -10.77 -10.16 -39.85
N MET A 716 -11.64 -9.26 -40.32
CA MET A 716 -11.25 -7.91 -40.69
C MET A 716 -10.90 -7.04 -39.48
N ILE A 717 -11.62 -7.16 -38.36
CA ILE A 717 -11.31 -6.43 -37.12
C ILE A 717 -9.98 -6.88 -36.54
N ILE A 718 -9.71 -8.19 -36.50
CA ILE A 718 -8.46 -8.75 -36.00
C ILE A 718 -7.29 -8.32 -36.90
N ALA A 719 -7.46 -8.41 -38.22
CA ALA A 719 -6.44 -8.01 -39.19
C ALA A 719 -6.12 -6.51 -39.11
N ASN A 720 -7.13 -5.64 -39.02
CA ASN A 720 -6.93 -4.19 -38.89
C ASN A 720 -6.29 -3.84 -37.55
N GLY A 721 -6.69 -4.51 -36.46
CA GLY A 721 -6.06 -4.35 -35.16
C GLY A 721 -4.58 -4.73 -35.18
N ALA A 722 -4.21 -5.80 -35.89
CA ALA A 722 -2.83 -6.22 -36.03
C ALA A 722 -1.99 -5.27 -36.89
N LEU A 723 -2.52 -4.80 -38.03
CA LEU A 723 -1.88 -3.75 -38.83
C LEU A 723 -1.68 -2.46 -38.03
N ALA A 724 -2.69 -2.04 -37.27
CA ALA A 724 -2.61 -0.86 -36.40
C ALA A 724 -1.59 -1.02 -35.26
N MET A 725 -1.24 -2.25 -34.89
CA MET A 725 -0.17 -2.57 -33.94
C MET A 725 1.21 -2.68 -34.60
N GLY A 726 1.35 -2.33 -35.89
CA GLY A 726 2.59 -2.39 -36.65
C GLY A 726 3.02 -3.81 -37.03
N LYS A 727 2.14 -4.81 -36.86
CA LYS A 727 2.44 -6.18 -37.28
C LYS A 727 2.16 -6.32 -38.77
N PRO A 728 3.07 -6.94 -39.55
CA PRO A 728 2.74 -7.35 -40.91
C PRO A 728 1.55 -8.31 -40.89
N VAL A 729 0.61 -8.13 -41.82
CA VAL A 729 -0.59 -8.98 -41.91
C VAL A 729 -0.72 -9.59 -43.30
N SER A 730 -0.99 -10.89 -43.35
CA SER A 730 -1.41 -11.60 -44.55
C SER A 730 -2.77 -12.26 -44.36
N LEU A 731 -3.68 -12.08 -45.30
CA LEU A 731 -4.98 -12.75 -45.33
C LEU A 731 -5.04 -13.71 -46.51
N PHE A 732 -5.23 -14.99 -46.21
CA PHE A 732 -5.38 -16.06 -47.20
C PHE A 732 -6.86 -16.42 -47.36
N PHE A 733 -7.47 -16.03 -48.47
CA PHE A 733 -8.87 -16.27 -48.80
C PHE A 733 -9.02 -17.58 -49.57
N THR A 734 -9.91 -18.45 -49.09
CA THR A 734 -10.16 -19.75 -49.71
C THR A 734 -11.63 -20.14 -49.59
N PHE A 735 -12.12 -20.98 -50.52
CA PHE A 735 -13.53 -21.35 -50.64
C PHE A 735 -14.43 -20.10 -50.56
N TRP A 736 -15.46 -20.11 -49.71
CA TRP A 736 -16.44 -19.03 -49.58
C TRP A 736 -15.82 -17.69 -49.18
N GLY A 737 -14.68 -17.70 -48.47
CA GLY A 737 -13.93 -16.48 -48.17
C GLY A 737 -13.50 -15.69 -49.41
N LEU A 738 -13.42 -16.30 -50.59
CA LEU A 738 -13.14 -15.59 -51.85
C LEU A 738 -14.23 -14.57 -52.20
N ASP A 739 -15.48 -14.76 -51.76
CA ASP A 739 -16.60 -13.85 -52.07
C ASP A 739 -16.41 -12.47 -51.42
N VAL A 740 -15.64 -12.41 -50.33
CA VAL A 740 -15.29 -11.18 -49.60
C VAL A 740 -14.44 -10.23 -50.44
N ILE A 741 -13.60 -10.76 -51.33
CA ILE A 741 -12.64 -10.00 -52.14
C ILE A 741 -13.05 -9.89 -53.63
N ARG A 742 -14.29 -10.24 -53.97
CA ARG A 742 -14.84 -10.08 -55.33
C ARG A 742 -15.30 -8.64 -55.57
N LYS A 743 -15.07 -8.14 -56.79
CA LYS A 743 -15.59 -6.86 -57.27
C LYS A 743 -17.11 -6.93 -57.43
N GLU A 744 -17.81 -5.92 -56.92
CA GLU A 744 -19.26 -5.76 -57.10
C GLU A 744 -19.62 -5.62 -58.59
N ASP A 745 -18.82 -4.85 -59.34
CA ASP A 745 -18.99 -4.62 -60.79
C ASP A 745 -18.02 -5.49 -61.63
N SER A 746 -18.03 -6.81 -61.40
CA SER A 746 -17.15 -7.74 -62.12
C SER A 746 -17.44 -7.81 -63.63
N PRO A 747 -16.41 -7.84 -64.51
CA PRO A 747 -16.61 -7.89 -65.96
C PRO A 747 -17.27 -9.21 -66.41
N SER A 748 -18.11 -9.16 -67.45
CA SER A 748 -18.73 -10.37 -68.03
C SER A 748 -17.69 -11.20 -68.80
N LEU A 749 -17.19 -12.26 -68.17
CA LEU A 749 -16.20 -13.17 -68.75
C LEU A 749 -16.85 -14.37 -69.46
N ASN A 750 -16.20 -14.87 -70.51
CA ASN A 750 -16.64 -16.07 -71.23
C ASN A 750 -16.23 -17.33 -70.46
N LYS A 751 -17.16 -17.89 -69.66
CA LYS A 751 -16.93 -19.05 -68.78
C LYS A 751 -17.74 -20.29 -69.24
N PRO A 752 -17.29 -21.52 -68.90
CA PRO A 752 -18.10 -22.73 -69.01
C PRO A 752 -19.46 -22.59 -68.31
N LEU A 753 -20.48 -23.32 -68.80
CA LEU A 753 -21.87 -23.19 -68.33
C LEU A 753 -22.03 -23.38 -66.81
N MET A 754 -21.32 -24.34 -66.23
CA MET A 754 -21.38 -24.63 -64.78
C MET A 754 -20.72 -23.52 -63.95
N ASP A 755 -19.54 -23.05 -64.34
CA ASP A 755 -18.81 -21.96 -63.67
C ASP A 755 -19.64 -20.66 -63.67
N ARG A 756 -20.31 -20.37 -64.78
CA ARG A 756 -21.21 -19.22 -64.89
C ARG A 756 -22.42 -19.34 -63.95
N MET A 757 -22.93 -20.55 -63.74
CA MET A 757 -24.04 -20.80 -62.81
C MET A 757 -23.58 -20.67 -61.35
N PHE A 758 -22.41 -21.21 -61.00
CA PHE A 758 -21.82 -21.06 -59.66
C PHE A 758 -21.50 -19.60 -59.33
N SER A 759 -20.83 -18.87 -60.23
CA SER A 759 -20.48 -17.45 -60.01
C SER A 759 -21.69 -16.53 -59.82
N ALA A 760 -22.86 -16.88 -60.39
CA ALA A 760 -24.10 -16.11 -60.28
C ALA A 760 -24.91 -16.43 -59.00
N MET A 761 -24.62 -17.54 -58.31
CA MET A 761 -25.26 -17.92 -57.05
C MET A 761 -24.51 -17.43 -55.81
N LEU A 762 -23.28 -16.95 -55.98
CA LEU A 762 -22.39 -16.51 -54.92
C LEU A 762 -22.47 -14.99 -54.70
N PRO A 763 -22.33 -14.49 -53.45
CA PRO A 763 -22.28 -13.06 -53.17
C PRO A 763 -21.12 -12.37 -53.91
N SER A 764 -21.30 -11.09 -54.24
CA SER A 764 -20.26 -10.24 -54.81
C SER A 764 -19.88 -9.16 -53.79
N GLY A 765 -18.76 -9.34 -53.09
CA GLY A 765 -18.21 -8.31 -52.20
C GLY A 765 -18.83 -8.27 -50.80
N THR A 766 -18.20 -7.49 -49.93
CA THR A 766 -18.48 -7.38 -48.49
C THR A 766 -19.86 -6.84 -48.14
N ASP A 767 -20.47 -6.02 -49.00
CA ASP A 767 -21.79 -5.43 -48.74
C ASP A 767 -22.95 -6.42 -49.02
N HIS A 768 -22.68 -7.52 -49.73
CA HIS A 768 -23.66 -8.52 -50.11
C HIS A 768 -23.61 -9.81 -49.27
N LEU A 769 -22.83 -9.83 -48.18
CA LEU A 769 -22.76 -10.94 -47.22
C LEU A 769 -24.04 -11.05 -46.37
N ASN A 770 -25.00 -11.84 -46.84
CA ASN A 770 -26.36 -11.89 -46.30
C ASN A 770 -26.60 -12.97 -45.24
N SER A 771 -25.57 -13.72 -44.85
CA SER A 771 -25.66 -14.75 -43.80
C SER A 771 -24.89 -14.37 -42.53
N ILE A 772 -25.32 -14.90 -41.39
CA ILE A 772 -24.52 -14.97 -40.16
C ILE A 772 -24.43 -16.40 -39.65
N SER A 773 -23.32 -16.76 -39.01
CA SER A 773 -22.99 -18.14 -38.66
C SER A 773 -23.98 -18.80 -37.68
N LYS A 774 -24.70 -18.00 -36.90
CA LYS A 774 -25.78 -18.43 -36.00
C LYS A 774 -26.91 -17.39 -35.98
N MET A 775 -28.15 -17.85 -35.84
CA MET A 775 -29.35 -17.01 -35.80
C MET A 775 -29.62 -16.23 -37.10
N ASP A 776 -29.27 -16.82 -38.25
CA ASP A 776 -29.43 -16.17 -39.56
C ASP A 776 -30.90 -15.82 -39.90
N MET A 777 -31.85 -16.67 -39.48
CA MET A 777 -33.30 -16.43 -39.69
C MET A 777 -33.65 -16.11 -41.16
N HIS A 778 -33.06 -16.84 -42.12
CA HIS A 778 -33.21 -16.58 -43.57
C HIS A 778 -32.75 -15.16 -43.97
N GLY A 779 -31.57 -14.75 -43.50
CA GLY A 779 -30.94 -13.44 -43.76
C GLY A 779 -31.49 -12.26 -42.94
N LEU A 780 -32.49 -12.46 -42.07
CA LEU A 780 -32.94 -11.42 -41.14
C LEU A 780 -31.88 -11.10 -40.08
N GLY A 781 -31.11 -12.11 -39.65
CA GLY A 781 -30.02 -11.97 -38.69
C GLY A 781 -28.93 -11.03 -39.20
N ALA A 782 -28.49 -11.19 -40.46
CA ALA A 782 -27.52 -10.30 -41.09
C ALA A 782 -28.01 -8.85 -41.17
N LYS A 783 -29.29 -8.62 -41.48
CA LYS A 783 -29.87 -7.27 -41.48
C LYS A 783 -29.95 -6.65 -40.08
N MET A 784 -30.33 -7.45 -39.08
CA MET A 784 -30.40 -7.00 -37.68
C MET A 784 -29.01 -6.64 -37.14
N ILE A 785 -28.00 -7.47 -37.38
CA ILE A 785 -26.64 -7.20 -36.86
C ILE A 785 -26.02 -5.97 -37.53
N ARG A 786 -26.23 -5.76 -38.84
CA ARG A 786 -25.79 -4.53 -39.53
C ARG A 786 -26.41 -3.28 -38.93
N LYS A 787 -27.72 -3.33 -38.62
CA LYS A 787 -28.40 -2.21 -37.95
C LYS A 787 -27.82 -1.93 -36.56
N VAL A 788 -27.61 -2.98 -35.75
CA VAL A 788 -27.00 -2.83 -34.41
C VAL A 788 -25.56 -2.31 -34.49
N MET A 789 -24.79 -2.74 -35.48
CA MET A 789 -23.44 -2.27 -35.74
C MET A 789 -23.43 -0.79 -36.10
N GLN A 790 -24.33 -0.37 -36.99
CA GLN A 790 -24.50 1.04 -37.37
C GLN A 790 -24.91 1.91 -36.18
N ASP A 791 -25.90 1.46 -35.39
CA ASP A 791 -26.37 2.18 -34.19
C ASP A 791 -25.27 2.32 -33.11
N LYS A 792 -24.27 1.43 -33.14
CA LYS A 792 -23.11 1.43 -32.21
C LYS A 792 -21.83 1.98 -32.83
N GLY A 793 -21.87 2.52 -34.05
CA GLY A 793 -20.71 3.09 -34.73
C GLY A 793 -19.61 2.07 -35.06
N VAL A 794 -19.96 0.80 -35.32
CA VAL A 794 -19.02 -0.22 -35.79
C VAL A 794 -18.82 -0.05 -37.30
N GLU A 795 -17.56 -0.03 -37.72
CA GLU A 795 -17.15 0.13 -39.12
C GLU A 795 -17.71 -0.99 -40.03
N THR A 796 -17.96 -0.68 -41.31
CA THR A 796 -18.47 -1.67 -42.27
C THR A 796 -17.37 -2.63 -42.72
N PRO A 797 -17.69 -3.88 -43.12
CA PRO A 797 -16.67 -4.80 -43.62
C PRO A 797 -15.96 -4.28 -44.88
N SER A 798 -16.64 -3.51 -45.74
CA SER A 798 -16.05 -2.87 -46.91
C SER A 798 -14.99 -1.83 -46.52
N ASN A 799 -15.28 -0.97 -45.54
CA ASN A 799 -14.32 0.02 -45.05
C ASN A 799 -13.15 -0.63 -44.33
N LEU A 800 -13.40 -1.70 -43.55
CA LEU A 800 -12.33 -2.46 -42.91
C LEU A 800 -11.43 -3.16 -43.93
N LEU A 801 -11.98 -3.72 -45.00
CA LEU A 801 -11.19 -4.33 -46.07
C LEU A 801 -10.36 -3.27 -46.81
N GLN A 802 -10.92 -2.10 -47.08
CA GLN A 802 -10.20 -0.97 -47.66
C GLN A 802 -9.03 -0.51 -46.77
N ASN A 803 -9.26 -0.39 -45.45
CA ASN A 803 -8.21 -0.03 -44.49
C ASN A 803 -7.06 -1.07 -44.48
N LEU A 804 -7.35 -2.36 -44.69
CA LEU A 804 -6.30 -3.39 -44.80
C LEU A 804 -5.46 -3.18 -46.06
N VAL A 805 -6.09 -2.90 -47.19
CA VAL A 805 -5.40 -2.65 -48.47
C VAL A 805 -4.53 -1.39 -48.35
N GLU A 806 -5.08 -0.30 -47.83
CA GLU A 806 -4.35 0.96 -47.63
C GLU A 806 -3.24 0.84 -46.58
N GLY A 807 -3.46 0.01 -45.54
CA GLY A 807 -2.49 -0.32 -44.51
C GLY A 807 -1.40 -1.31 -44.93
N GLY A 808 -1.40 -1.77 -46.18
CA GLY A 808 -0.38 -2.66 -46.73
C GLY A 808 -0.48 -4.13 -46.31
N ALA A 809 -1.67 -4.60 -45.92
CA ALA A 809 -1.90 -6.03 -45.73
C ALA A 809 -1.78 -6.78 -47.07
N GLN A 810 -1.17 -7.95 -47.02
CA GLN A 810 -1.06 -8.82 -48.18
C GLN A 810 -2.32 -9.69 -48.30
N LEU A 811 -3.10 -9.51 -49.36
CA LEU A 811 -4.29 -10.31 -49.63
C LEU A 811 -3.94 -11.42 -50.64
N ILE A 812 -4.17 -12.67 -50.27
CA ILE A 812 -3.80 -13.84 -51.08
C ILE A 812 -5.06 -14.65 -51.37
N ALA A 813 -5.41 -14.83 -52.65
CA ALA A 813 -6.50 -15.68 -53.10
C ALA A 813 -6.00 -17.10 -53.45
N CYS A 814 -6.71 -18.11 -52.95
CA CYS A 814 -6.35 -19.51 -53.19
C CYS A 814 -6.69 -19.93 -54.63
N GLN A 815 -5.67 -20.17 -55.46
CA GLN A 815 -5.83 -20.56 -56.88
C GLN A 815 -6.73 -21.79 -57.07
N MET A 816 -6.52 -22.85 -56.28
CA MET A 816 -7.32 -24.08 -56.38
C MET A 816 -8.80 -23.82 -56.06
N SER A 817 -9.09 -23.00 -55.05
CA SER A 817 -10.47 -22.66 -54.68
C SER A 817 -11.13 -21.79 -55.75
N MET A 818 -10.37 -20.88 -56.37
CA MET A 818 -10.84 -20.10 -57.52
C MET A 818 -11.20 -21.01 -58.71
N ASP A 819 -10.36 -21.99 -59.04
CA ASP A 819 -10.63 -22.95 -60.13
C ASP A 819 -11.87 -23.81 -59.84
N VAL A 820 -12.07 -24.23 -58.58
CA VAL A 820 -13.24 -25.01 -58.15
C VAL A 820 -14.53 -24.18 -58.19
N MET A 821 -14.46 -22.90 -57.81
CA MET A 821 -15.63 -22.01 -57.75
C MET A 821 -15.89 -21.25 -59.06
N GLY A 822 -15.04 -21.45 -60.07
CA GLY A 822 -15.15 -20.79 -61.37
C GLY A 822 -14.88 -19.28 -61.32
N ILE A 823 -14.11 -18.80 -60.33
CA ILE A 823 -13.75 -17.40 -60.14
C ILE A 823 -12.44 -17.11 -60.90
N ARG A 824 -12.40 -16.04 -61.67
CA ARG A 824 -11.22 -15.56 -62.38
C ARG A 824 -10.58 -14.39 -61.65
N HIS A 825 -9.28 -14.19 -61.84
CA HIS A 825 -8.51 -13.16 -61.14
C HIS A 825 -9.04 -11.74 -61.44
N GLU A 826 -9.54 -11.52 -62.67
CA GLU A 826 -10.12 -10.26 -63.12
C GLU A 826 -11.41 -9.87 -62.36
N GLU A 827 -12.01 -10.80 -61.61
CA GLU A 827 -13.20 -10.59 -60.79
C GLU A 827 -12.86 -10.22 -59.33
N LEU A 828 -11.59 -10.19 -58.95
CA LEU A 828 -11.12 -9.83 -57.61
C LEU A 828 -10.75 -8.34 -57.53
N ILE A 829 -10.80 -7.77 -56.32
CA ILE A 829 -10.31 -6.40 -56.05
C ILE A 829 -8.82 -6.26 -56.41
N ASP A 830 -8.41 -5.03 -56.73
CA ASP A 830 -7.01 -4.78 -57.15
C ASP A 830 -6.05 -4.99 -55.96
N GLY A 831 -4.85 -5.52 -56.23
CA GLY A 831 -3.82 -5.77 -55.22
C GLY A 831 -3.86 -7.16 -54.55
N VAL A 832 -4.75 -8.06 -54.98
CA VAL A 832 -4.77 -9.46 -54.51
C VAL A 832 -3.71 -10.29 -55.23
N GLU A 833 -2.93 -11.08 -54.48
CA GLU A 833 -1.97 -12.04 -55.02
C GLU A 833 -2.60 -13.44 -55.17
N LEU A 834 -2.16 -14.21 -56.16
CA LEU A 834 -2.60 -15.60 -56.33
C LEU A 834 -1.63 -16.54 -55.63
N GLY A 835 -2.15 -17.37 -54.72
CA GLY A 835 -1.33 -18.26 -53.91
C GLY A 835 -1.93 -19.66 -53.76
N GLY A 836 -1.06 -20.65 -53.57
CA GLY A 836 -1.44 -22.01 -53.16
C GLY A 836 -1.14 -22.24 -51.68
N VAL A 837 -1.29 -23.49 -51.23
CA VAL A 837 -0.96 -23.90 -49.86
C VAL A 837 0.48 -23.53 -49.47
N ALA A 838 1.42 -23.57 -50.42
CA ALA A 838 2.82 -23.19 -50.16
C ALA A 838 3.00 -21.69 -49.86
N ALA A 839 2.23 -20.81 -50.51
CA ALA A 839 2.26 -19.37 -50.22
C ALA A 839 1.74 -19.12 -48.80
N PHE A 840 0.60 -19.71 -48.46
CA PHE A 840 0.07 -19.65 -47.09
C PHE A 840 1.05 -20.20 -46.04
N LEU A 841 1.67 -21.36 -46.28
CA LEU A 841 2.64 -21.93 -45.35
C LEU A 841 3.93 -21.11 -45.24
N GLY A 842 4.31 -20.36 -46.28
CA GLY A 842 5.37 -19.37 -46.22
C GLY A 842 5.02 -18.23 -45.28
N GLU A 843 3.84 -17.62 -45.47
CA GLU A 843 3.37 -16.53 -44.61
C GLU A 843 3.14 -16.98 -43.16
N ALA A 844 2.54 -18.15 -42.95
CA ALA A 844 2.37 -18.75 -41.63
C ALA A 844 3.72 -19.15 -41.00
N GLY A 845 4.70 -19.52 -41.84
CA GLY A 845 6.07 -19.83 -41.45
C GLY A 845 6.81 -18.63 -40.90
N GLU A 846 6.50 -17.42 -41.35
CA GLU A 846 7.06 -16.16 -40.84
C GLU A 846 6.19 -15.51 -39.76
N SER A 847 5.00 -16.09 -39.50
CA SER A 847 4.03 -15.56 -38.56
C SER A 847 4.27 -16.02 -37.12
N GLY A 848 4.15 -15.08 -36.18
CA GLY A 848 4.07 -15.37 -34.75
C GLY A 848 2.69 -15.88 -34.34
N THR A 849 1.67 -15.66 -35.18
CA THR A 849 0.30 -16.12 -34.95
C THR A 849 -0.39 -16.44 -36.28
N THR A 850 -1.08 -17.58 -36.34
CA THR A 850 -1.91 -17.97 -37.49
C THR A 850 -3.30 -18.33 -37.02
N LEU A 851 -4.32 -17.69 -37.59
CA LEU A 851 -5.73 -17.90 -37.24
C LEU A 851 -6.49 -18.46 -38.44
N PHE A 852 -7.47 -19.34 -38.20
CA PHE A 852 -8.37 -19.86 -39.22
C PHE A 852 -9.79 -19.47 -38.83
N ILE A 853 -10.46 -18.68 -39.67
CA ILE A 853 -11.75 -18.05 -39.37
C ILE A 853 -12.77 -18.33 -40.49
#